data_AF-A0A165DKC0-F1
#
_entry.id   AF-A0A165DKC0-F1
#
_cell.length_a   1.000
_cell.length_b   1.000
_cell.length_c   1.000
_cell.angle_alpha   90.00
_cell.angle_beta   90.00
_cell.angle_gamma   90.00
#
_symmetry.space_group_name_H-M   'P 1'
#
loop_
_entity.id
_entity.type
_entity.pdbx_description
1 polymer ?
#
loop_
_entity_poly.entity_id
_entity_poly.type
_entity_poly.pdbx_seq_one_letter_code
_entity_poly.pdbx_strand_id
1 'polypeptide(L)'
;MSAASAQVTYSAPLIFLSSDQWTQIHRAILAHLPLRNLHWKTASRPSIRTIQELGITLVAFDTLRDEHASQIPSSLLEKPLVNIYVVTCEDNDVYKASVKKQIKDWFTLVSQKKNQEWLILLVVRPDNRAGGGNFFQMRSSVMDKIRADFNVGKRDRCVQLAWSPGVEDPVAWADLIAKLKDGLLSAFDAAVIAREEEVKRLDSQRQMPGWNFCQYTILKASLATSFEGMNLLEDAQIQFEELEASFFQVLRERNLSWFGKLIDLKPGDDTLPLLSLTRKPYRDLLLANTISVFDYRIYLLALQCSLLGKAGRVADAGRKAASFLSGFGRRLRESRDPLPEYFVESWTYASCVSVVQQCDKWADSFQLEGALLSTFNSVKGELYELARTQVEKLGVQLGHLPNKPPFSMSVPAASRPGTPSSAGSIPAHKGKISSEPILAATRSLEAFDKLYVSVTNRAISMYDKGGRRKFALKLHGCIAALDLLRARNVNANQTYASLPAHYAHHSWTGLEAFMLLRAMETHTQAEQAKDRAWAEAALGFLRAYVSLGAQGMLGGLAPGTDEAEYVARVVAGLREACGDAESDVAVLDHPALVSSIQDTTARQAEDEDGSYLDLLVRNVLPCDIAIDRVVVHVSGSDGRQFEYSSEEELTLVQGDNTISLFCPVSEVLLLDPFSSLPFPESSARRTGSGIE
;
A
#
# COMPACT_ATOMS: atom_id res chain seq x y z
N MET A 1 -19.22 14.24 -1.11
CA MET A 1 -19.67 13.38 -2.22
C MET A 1 -21.08 12.95 -1.89
N SER A 2 -22.09 13.38 -2.66
CA SER A 2 -23.45 12.88 -2.47
C SER A 2 -23.43 11.37 -2.64
N ALA A 3 -23.98 10.61 -1.69
CA ALA A 3 -24.26 9.20 -1.91
C ALA A 3 -25.12 9.11 -3.18
N ALA A 4 -24.67 8.37 -4.19
CA ALA A 4 -25.46 8.17 -5.39
C ALA A 4 -26.70 7.35 -4.97
N SER A 5 -27.88 7.94 -5.12
CA SER A 5 -29.16 7.36 -4.73
C SER A 5 -29.95 6.97 -5.97
N ALA A 6 -30.66 5.85 -5.89
CA ALA A 6 -31.62 5.48 -6.91
C ALA A 6 -32.84 6.40 -6.83
N GLN A 7 -33.34 6.86 -7.97
CA GLN A 7 -34.53 7.70 -8.02
C GLN A 7 -35.81 6.87 -8.11
N VAL A 8 -36.78 7.20 -7.26
CA VAL A 8 -38.14 6.63 -7.29
C VAL A 8 -39.12 7.79 -7.34
N THR A 9 -40.09 7.72 -8.25
CA THR A 9 -41.09 8.78 -8.39
C THR A 9 -42.36 8.45 -7.64
N TYR A 10 -43.08 9.50 -7.24
CA TYR A 10 -44.46 9.37 -6.78
C TYR A 10 -45.38 10.31 -7.57
N SER A 11 -46.61 9.86 -7.81
CA SER A 11 -47.69 10.63 -8.41
C SER A 11 -49.01 10.26 -7.75
N ALA A 12 -49.89 11.24 -7.60
CA ALA A 12 -51.24 11.08 -7.06
C ALA A 12 -52.07 12.31 -7.45
N PRO A 13 -53.41 12.31 -7.26
CA PRO A 13 -54.22 13.51 -7.47
C PRO A 13 -53.69 14.71 -6.66
N LEU A 14 -53.64 15.90 -7.28
CA LEU A 14 -53.03 17.11 -6.68
C LEU A 14 -53.63 17.48 -5.30
N ILE A 15 -54.95 17.28 -5.17
CA ILE A 15 -55.69 17.50 -3.92
C ILE A 15 -55.15 16.58 -2.81
N PHE A 16 -54.82 15.33 -3.15
CA PHE A 16 -54.25 14.38 -2.20
C PHE A 16 -52.80 14.72 -1.85
N LEU A 17 -51.97 15.08 -2.83
CA LEU A 17 -50.58 15.49 -2.57
C LEU A 17 -50.46 16.74 -1.69
N SER A 18 -51.49 17.60 -1.70
CA SER A 18 -51.58 18.79 -0.85
C SER A 18 -52.13 18.51 0.55
N SER A 19 -52.53 17.26 0.85
CA SER A 19 -53.16 16.89 2.11
C SER A 19 -52.15 16.53 3.20
N ASP A 20 -52.55 16.69 4.47
CA ASP A 20 -51.77 16.23 5.62
C ASP A 20 -51.54 14.71 5.60
N GLN A 21 -52.50 13.97 5.04
CA GLN A 21 -52.42 12.52 4.89
C GLN A 21 -51.23 12.11 4.02
N TRP A 22 -50.99 12.78 2.89
CA TRP A 22 -49.80 12.53 2.07
C TRP A 22 -48.52 12.88 2.81
N THR A 23 -48.49 14.00 3.53
CA THR A 23 -47.30 14.41 4.31
C THR A 23 -46.89 13.34 5.33
N GLN A 24 -47.87 12.72 5.99
CA GLN A 24 -47.63 11.63 6.93
C GLN A 24 -47.17 10.34 6.24
N ILE A 25 -47.82 9.95 5.13
CA ILE A 25 -47.42 8.77 4.34
C ILE A 25 -46.01 8.94 3.78
N HIS A 26 -45.70 10.11 3.22
CA HIS A 26 -44.39 10.42 2.67
C HIS A 26 -43.29 10.30 3.75
N ARG A 27 -43.53 10.84 4.95
CA ARG A 27 -42.62 10.64 6.10
C ARG A 27 -42.49 9.18 6.50
N ALA A 28 -43.57 8.42 6.50
CA ALA A 28 -43.54 6.99 6.82
C ALA A 28 -42.75 6.18 5.78
N ILE A 29 -42.90 6.47 4.48
CA ILE A 29 -42.09 5.84 3.42
C ILE A 29 -40.60 6.17 3.63
N LEU A 30 -40.27 7.43 3.91
CA LEU A 30 -38.90 7.85 4.18
C LEU A 30 -38.29 7.14 5.39
N ALA A 31 -39.07 6.80 6.41
CA ALA A 31 -38.60 6.05 7.58
C ALA A 31 -38.20 4.60 7.26
N HIS A 32 -38.67 4.04 6.14
CA HIS A 32 -38.27 2.72 5.65
C HIS A 32 -37.05 2.75 4.70
N LEU A 33 -36.50 3.94 4.43
CA LEU A 33 -35.29 4.11 3.63
C LEU A 33 -34.08 4.33 4.55
N PRO A 34 -32.88 3.87 4.17
CA PRO A 34 -32.51 3.21 2.91
C PRO A 34 -32.96 1.75 2.84
N LEU A 35 -33.14 1.23 1.61
CA LEU A 35 -33.50 -0.17 1.44
C LEU A 35 -32.30 -1.06 1.72
N ARG A 36 -32.53 -2.16 2.46
CA ARG A 36 -31.47 -3.11 2.84
C ARG A 36 -31.69 -4.50 2.25
N ASN A 37 -30.61 -5.24 2.06
CA ASN A 37 -30.62 -6.64 1.61
C ASN A 37 -31.40 -6.84 0.29
N LEU A 38 -30.96 -6.19 -0.78
CA LEU A 38 -31.48 -6.45 -2.13
C LEU A 38 -30.61 -7.52 -2.78
N HIS A 39 -31.22 -8.53 -3.39
CA HIS A 39 -30.51 -9.62 -4.06
C HIS A 39 -30.69 -9.48 -5.57
N TRP A 40 -29.70 -8.87 -6.22
CA TRP A 40 -29.71 -8.70 -7.65
C TRP A 40 -29.25 -9.98 -8.35
N LYS A 41 -30.07 -10.47 -9.28
CA LYS A 41 -29.78 -11.64 -10.10
C LYS A 41 -30.05 -11.29 -11.56
N THR A 42 -29.03 -11.45 -12.39
CA THR A 42 -29.08 -11.16 -13.82
C THR A 42 -28.97 -12.45 -14.62
N ALA A 43 -29.64 -12.54 -15.77
CA ALA A 43 -29.54 -13.73 -16.63
C ALA A 43 -28.12 -13.92 -17.23
N SER A 44 -27.39 -12.83 -17.48
CA SER A 44 -26.02 -12.83 -17.99
C SER A 44 -24.96 -13.18 -16.93
N ARG A 45 -25.28 -13.18 -15.63
CA ARG A 45 -24.35 -13.48 -14.54
C ARG A 45 -24.91 -14.57 -13.62
N PRO A 46 -24.26 -15.74 -13.49
CA PRO A 46 -24.81 -16.87 -12.72
C PRO A 46 -24.80 -16.64 -11.20
N SER A 47 -24.03 -15.67 -10.69
CA SER A 47 -23.90 -15.40 -9.25
C SER A 47 -24.83 -14.26 -8.81
N ILE A 48 -25.50 -14.47 -7.68
CA ILE A 48 -26.36 -13.45 -7.05
C ILE A 48 -25.46 -12.41 -6.39
N ARG A 49 -25.78 -11.12 -6.59
CA ARG A 49 -25.12 -9.99 -5.93
C ARG A 49 -26.01 -9.46 -4.81
N THR A 50 -25.45 -9.31 -3.62
CA THR A 50 -26.19 -8.76 -2.47
C THR A 50 -25.81 -7.31 -2.24
N ILE A 51 -26.80 -6.43 -2.36
CA ILE A 51 -26.70 -5.01 -2.06
C ILE A 51 -27.15 -4.83 -0.61
N GLN A 52 -26.19 -4.51 0.26
CA GLN A 52 -26.44 -4.37 1.70
C GLN A 52 -27.36 -3.19 2.00
N GLU A 53 -27.12 -2.06 1.35
CA GLU A 53 -27.85 -0.82 1.54
C GLU A 53 -27.92 -0.05 0.22
N LEU A 54 -29.10 0.47 -0.08
CA LEU A 54 -29.38 1.31 -1.25
C LEU A 54 -30.10 2.59 -0.81
N GLY A 55 -29.44 3.72 -1.01
CA GLY A 55 -30.06 5.04 -0.84
C GLY A 55 -31.10 5.29 -1.93
N ILE A 56 -32.26 5.81 -1.54
CA ILE A 56 -33.34 6.17 -2.47
C ILE A 56 -33.71 7.63 -2.28
N THR A 57 -33.92 8.32 -3.41
CA THR A 57 -34.48 9.66 -3.42
C THR A 57 -35.88 9.61 -4.03
N LEU A 58 -36.87 10.03 -3.23
CA LEU A 58 -38.26 10.17 -3.67
C LEU A 58 -38.46 11.54 -4.32
N VAL A 59 -38.97 11.54 -5.55
CA VAL A 59 -39.18 12.75 -6.36
C VAL A 59 -40.61 12.77 -6.92
N ALA A 60 -41.26 13.93 -6.96
CA ALA A 60 -42.59 14.04 -7.58
C ALA A 60 -42.49 13.82 -9.09
N PHE A 61 -43.33 12.98 -9.67
CA PHE A 61 -43.31 12.64 -11.09
C PHE A 61 -43.38 13.88 -11.99
N ASP A 62 -44.23 14.85 -11.64
CA ASP A 62 -44.46 16.07 -12.44
C ASP A 62 -43.25 17.04 -12.46
N THR A 63 -42.31 16.87 -11.53
CA THR A 63 -41.08 17.68 -11.48
C THR A 63 -40.01 17.17 -12.43
N LEU A 64 -40.17 15.94 -12.95
CA LEU A 64 -39.30 15.39 -13.96
C LEU A 64 -39.68 16.01 -15.30
N ARG A 65 -38.91 17.01 -15.71
CA ARG A 65 -38.93 17.45 -17.10
C ARG A 65 -38.40 16.30 -17.95
N ASP A 66 -39.05 16.02 -19.08
CA ASP A 66 -38.44 15.30 -20.19
C ASP A 66 -37.33 16.19 -20.77
N GLU A 67 -36.26 16.39 -19.99
CA GLU A 67 -35.02 16.94 -20.50
C GLU A 67 -34.64 16.04 -21.67
N HIS A 68 -34.70 16.62 -22.86
CA HIS A 68 -34.43 15.93 -24.12
C HIS A 68 -33.17 15.10 -23.90
N ALA A 69 -33.35 13.77 -23.93
CA ALA A 69 -32.36 12.80 -23.52
C ALA A 69 -30.97 13.26 -23.96
N SER A 70 -30.18 13.77 -23.00
CA SER A 70 -28.82 14.16 -23.28
C SER A 70 -28.17 12.97 -23.98
N GLN A 71 -27.67 13.17 -25.21
CA GLN A 71 -27.03 12.09 -25.95
C GLN A 71 -25.76 11.60 -25.25
N ILE A 72 -25.33 12.31 -24.20
CA ILE A 72 -24.18 11.97 -23.40
C ILE A 72 -24.58 10.89 -22.38
N PRO A 73 -23.95 9.70 -22.43
CA PRO A 73 -24.21 8.66 -21.44
C PRO A 73 -23.94 9.15 -20.02
N SER A 74 -24.94 8.99 -19.17
CA SER A 74 -24.88 9.27 -17.75
C SER A 74 -25.29 8.03 -16.93
N SER A 75 -25.23 8.15 -15.60
CA SER A 75 -25.58 7.02 -14.72
C SER A 75 -27.00 6.56 -14.98
N LEU A 76 -27.22 5.24 -14.95
CA LEU A 76 -28.54 4.64 -15.09
C LEU A 76 -29.50 5.08 -13.97
N LEU A 77 -28.96 5.53 -12.83
CA LEU A 77 -29.70 5.97 -11.65
C LEU A 77 -30.16 7.44 -11.71
N GLU A 78 -29.68 8.22 -12.69
CA GLU A 78 -30.18 9.59 -12.92
C GLU A 78 -31.59 9.59 -13.53
N LYS A 79 -32.01 8.44 -14.06
CA LYS A 79 -33.39 8.22 -14.49
C LYS A 79 -34.13 7.46 -13.38
N PRO A 80 -35.41 7.78 -13.14
CA PRO A 80 -36.18 7.03 -12.17
C PRO A 80 -36.33 5.58 -12.58
N LEU A 81 -36.07 4.67 -11.64
CA LEU A 81 -36.18 3.24 -11.86
C LEU A 81 -37.60 2.72 -11.60
N VAL A 82 -38.28 3.28 -10.60
CA VAL A 82 -39.66 2.91 -10.24
C VAL A 82 -40.52 4.14 -10.14
N ASN A 83 -41.73 4.07 -10.69
CA ASN A 83 -42.75 5.10 -10.58
C ASN A 83 -43.95 4.59 -9.77
N ILE A 84 -44.28 5.28 -8.68
CA ILE A 84 -45.37 4.89 -7.78
C ILE A 84 -46.58 5.80 -8.00
N TYR A 85 -47.75 5.20 -8.23
CA TYR A 85 -49.01 5.93 -8.22
C TYR A 85 -49.78 5.63 -6.93
N VAL A 86 -50.06 6.67 -6.15
CA VAL A 86 -50.70 6.55 -4.84
C VAL A 86 -52.19 6.88 -4.97
N VAL A 87 -53.03 5.98 -4.49
CA VAL A 87 -54.48 6.03 -4.60
C VAL A 87 -55.11 5.87 -3.23
N THR A 88 -56.11 6.69 -2.93
CA THR A 88 -57.01 6.49 -1.79
C THR A 88 -58.43 6.34 -2.32
N CYS A 89 -58.94 5.11 -2.36
CA CYS A 89 -60.28 4.83 -2.88
C CYS A 89 -60.87 3.60 -2.19
N GLU A 90 -62.01 3.79 -1.53
CA GLU A 90 -62.72 2.72 -0.82
C GLU A 90 -64.01 2.31 -1.56
N ASP A 91 -64.55 3.19 -2.40
CA ASP A 91 -65.80 2.98 -3.14
C ASP A 91 -65.58 2.54 -4.59
N ASN A 92 -66.24 1.44 -4.93
CA ASN A 92 -66.23 0.80 -6.23
C ASN A 92 -66.85 1.63 -7.37
N ASP A 93 -67.81 2.50 -7.07
CA ASP A 93 -68.46 3.37 -8.05
C ASP A 93 -67.61 4.62 -8.31
N VAL A 94 -66.98 5.18 -7.27
CA VAL A 94 -65.98 6.25 -7.40
C VAL A 94 -64.79 5.80 -8.22
N TYR A 95 -64.33 4.55 -8.02
CA TYR A 95 -63.28 3.95 -8.82
C TYR A 95 -63.61 3.96 -10.32
N LYS A 96 -64.80 3.48 -10.69
CA LYS A 96 -65.27 3.44 -12.08
C LYS A 96 -65.47 4.83 -12.68
N ALA A 97 -65.95 5.79 -11.89
CA ALA A 97 -66.29 7.12 -12.36
C ALA A 97 -65.05 8.00 -12.63
N SER A 98 -64.00 7.91 -11.81
CA SER A 98 -62.88 8.87 -11.87
C SER A 98 -61.49 8.24 -11.71
N VAL A 99 -61.26 7.44 -10.66
CA VAL A 99 -59.92 6.94 -10.30
C VAL A 99 -59.33 6.04 -11.39
N LYS A 100 -60.14 5.17 -12.01
CA LYS A 100 -59.69 4.31 -13.12
C LYS A 100 -59.13 5.13 -14.28
N LYS A 101 -59.75 6.27 -14.61
CA LYS A 101 -59.28 7.17 -15.67
C LYS A 101 -57.95 7.81 -15.28
N GLN A 102 -57.84 8.32 -14.06
CA GLN A 102 -56.61 8.95 -13.55
C GLN A 102 -55.41 7.98 -13.55
N ILE A 103 -55.61 6.75 -13.07
CA ILE A 103 -54.56 5.72 -13.11
C ILE A 103 -54.18 5.40 -14.55
N LYS A 104 -55.16 5.26 -15.45
CA LYS A 104 -54.92 4.94 -16.86
C LYS A 104 -54.11 6.03 -17.57
N ASP A 105 -54.41 7.30 -17.30
CA ASP A 105 -53.73 8.44 -17.91
C ASP A 105 -52.25 8.47 -17.47
N TRP A 106 -51.97 8.32 -16.17
CA TRP A 106 -50.60 8.19 -15.64
C TRP A 106 -49.88 6.94 -16.17
N PHE A 107 -50.56 5.79 -16.16
CA PHE A 107 -50.01 4.51 -16.61
C PHE A 107 -49.56 4.56 -18.07
N THR A 108 -50.30 5.26 -18.92
CA THR A 108 -49.96 5.46 -20.33
C THR A 108 -48.67 6.26 -20.48
N LEU A 109 -48.42 7.25 -19.62
CA LEU A 109 -47.19 8.05 -19.63
C LEU A 109 -45.98 7.22 -19.19
N VAL A 110 -46.12 6.47 -18.09
CA VAL A 110 -45.00 5.68 -17.52
C VAL A 110 -44.67 4.47 -18.39
N SER A 111 -45.67 3.79 -18.97
CA SER A 111 -45.46 2.59 -19.79
C SER A 111 -44.69 2.86 -21.10
N GLN A 112 -44.63 4.11 -21.55
CA GLN A 112 -43.82 4.52 -22.70
C GLN A 112 -42.33 4.68 -22.34
N LYS A 113 -41.99 4.81 -21.05
CA LYS A 113 -40.61 4.98 -20.59
C LYS A 113 -39.93 3.61 -20.56
N LYS A 114 -38.83 3.47 -21.31
CA LYS A 114 -38.03 2.24 -21.32
C LYS A 114 -37.26 2.08 -20.01
N ASN A 115 -37.10 0.83 -19.58
CA ASN A 115 -36.32 0.43 -18.40
C ASN A 115 -36.79 1.11 -17.09
N GLN A 116 -38.08 1.42 -16.99
CA GLN A 116 -38.71 1.89 -15.78
C GLN A 116 -39.84 0.93 -15.40
N GLU A 117 -39.94 0.61 -14.12
CA GLU A 117 -41.05 -0.15 -13.56
C GLU A 117 -42.08 0.80 -12.93
N TRP A 118 -43.26 0.27 -12.69
CA TRP A 118 -44.38 1.01 -12.12
C TRP A 118 -45.01 0.21 -10.98
N LEU A 119 -45.60 0.93 -10.03
CA LEU A 119 -46.28 0.37 -8.88
C LEU A 119 -47.53 1.18 -8.56
N ILE A 120 -48.66 0.51 -8.32
CA ILE A 120 -49.89 1.18 -7.86
C ILE A 120 -50.08 0.85 -6.38
N LEU A 121 -50.09 1.89 -5.55
CA LEU A 121 -50.26 1.80 -4.11
C LEU A 121 -51.65 2.30 -3.71
N LEU A 122 -52.53 1.40 -3.28
CA LEU A 122 -53.79 1.78 -2.65
C LEU A 122 -53.60 1.89 -1.14
N VAL A 123 -53.86 3.08 -0.59
CA VAL A 123 -53.85 3.32 0.85
C VAL A 123 -55.27 3.26 1.39
N VAL A 124 -55.49 2.40 2.39
CA VAL A 124 -56.80 2.13 3.03
C VAL A 124 -56.68 2.34 4.54
N ARG A 125 -57.72 2.85 5.20
CA ARG A 125 -57.72 3.00 6.66
C ARG A 125 -58.06 1.67 7.36
N PRO A 126 -57.33 1.29 8.43
CA PRO A 126 -57.52 0.01 9.12
C PRO A 126 -58.88 -0.13 9.83
N ASP A 127 -59.52 0.97 10.26
CA ASP A 127 -60.80 0.96 10.98
C ASP A 127 -61.98 0.35 10.20
N ASN A 128 -61.86 0.22 8.87
CA ASN A 128 -62.88 -0.39 8.02
C ASN A 128 -62.83 -1.92 7.96
N ARG A 129 -61.95 -2.59 8.72
CA ARG A 129 -61.96 -4.06 8.84
C ARG A 129 -62.96 -4.61 9.84
N ALA A 130 -63.63 -3.76 10.63
CA ALA A 130 -64.58 -4.17 11.67
C ALA A 130 -65.97 -3.53 11.47
N GLY A 131 -66.72 -4.00 10.48
CA GLY A 131 -68.14 -3.69 10.31
C GLY A 131 -68.84 -4.85 9.63
N GLY A 132 -69.51 -5.71 10.41
CA GLY A 132 -70.16 -6.93 9.93
C GLY A 132 -71.35 -6.67 9.00
N GLY A 133 -71.64 -7.64 8.12
CA GLY A 133 -72.92 -7.74 7.44
C GLY A 133 -72.89 -8.46 6.08
N ASN A 134 -73.47 -9.66 6.05
CA ASN A 134 -73.94 -10.46 4.91
C ASN A 134 -72.93 -11.21 4.02
N PHE A 135 -72.93 -12.54 4.24
CA PHE A 135 -72.30 -13.63 3.46
C PHE A 135 -72.73 -13.72 1.97
N PHE A 136 -73.63 -12.86 1.48
CA PHE A 136 -74.23 -12.94 0.14
C PHE A 136 -73.89 -11.77 -0.82
N GLN A 137 -72.95 -10.89 -0.48
CA GLN A 137 -72.44 -9.88 -1.43
C GLN A 137 -70.91 -9.88 -1.48
N MET A 138 -70.32 -10.84 -2.20
CA MET A 138 -68.94 -10.71 -2.69
C MET A 138 -68.88 -9.61 -3.77
N ARG A 139 -68.91 -8.34 -3.36
CA ARG A 139 -68.43 -7.26 -4.23
C ARG A 139 -66.91 -7.36 -4.24
N SER A 140 -66.30 -7.50 -5.42
CA SER A 140 -64.85 -7.45 -5.57
C SER A 140 -64.30 -6.17 -4.95
N SER A 141 -63.18 -6.27 -4.23
CA SER A 141 -62.56 -5.11 -3.61
C SER A 141 -62.06 -4.15 -4.70
N VAL A 142 -61.88 -2.86 -4.35
CA VAL A 142 -61.27 -1.89 -5.27
C VAL A 142 -59.89 -2.38 -5.74
N MET A 143 -59.14 -3.06 -4.87
CA MET A 143 -57.87 -3.68 -5.24
C MET A 143 -57.99 -4.77 -6.29
N ASP A 144 -58.99 -5.65 -6.17
CA ASP A 144 -59.19 -6.72 -7.16
C ASP A 144 -59.51 -6.13 -8.54
N LYS A 145 -60.23 -5.01 -8.58
CA LYS A 145 -60.50 -4.28 -9.83
C LYS A 145 -59.25 -3.60 -10.38
N ILE A 146 -58.44 -2.94 -9.54
CA ILE A 146 -57.17 -2.35 -9.98
C ILE A 146 -56.25 -3.44 -10.55
N ARG A 147 -56.16 -4.60 -9.88
CA ARG A 147 -55.40 -5.76 -10.36
C ARG A 147 -55.93 -6.25 -11.71
N ALA A 148 -57.24 -6.43 -11.84
CA ALA A 148 -57.86 -6.88 -13.09
C ALA A 148 -57.65 -5.89 -14.25
N ASP A 149 -57.66 -4.58 -13.96
CA ASP A 149 -57.56 -3.53 -14.97
C ASP A 149 -56.10 -3.26 -15.42
N PHE A 150 -55.14 -3.32 -14.51
CA PHE A 150 -53.76 -2.85 -14.76
C PHE A 150 -52.68 -3.93 -14.63
N ASN A 151 -52.90 -5.00 -13.85
CA ASN A 151 -51.90 -6.01 -13.59
C ASN A 151 -51.90 -7.13 -14.65
N VAL A 152 -51.73 -6.78 -15.93
CA VAL A 152 -51.87 -7.69 -17.09
C VAL A 152 -50.61 -8.56 -17.32
N GLY A 153 -49.84 -8.86 -16.27
CA GLY A 153 -48.56 -9.58 -16.38
C GLY A 153 -48.31 -10.57 -15.24
N LYS A 154 -47.21 -11.32 -15.34
CA LYS A 154 -46.81 -12.33 -14.33
C LYS A 154 -46.31 -11.73 -13.01
N ARG A 155 -45.92 -10.45 -13.00
CA ARG A 155 -45.44 -9.75 -11.80
C ARG A 155 -46.56 -8.95 -11.17
N ASP A 156 -46.68 -9.07 -9.85
CA ASP A 156 -47.64 -8.28 -9.08
C ASP A 156 -47.12 -6.86 -8.79
N ARG A 157 -47.74 -5.87 -9.42
CA ARG A 157 -47.38 -4.44 -9.30
C ARG A 157 -48.42 -3.61 -8.54
N CYS A 158 -49.38 -4.26 -7.90
CA CYS A 158 -50.42 -3.59 -7.13
C CYS A 158 -50.26 -3.91 -5.63
N VAL A 159 -50.18 -2.88 -4.80
CA VAL A 159 -49.99 -2.99 -3.34
C VAL A 159 -51.19 -2.39 -2.64
N GLN A 160 -51.68 -3.07 -1.60
CA GLN A 160 -52.64 -2.49 -0.66
C GLN A 160 -51.93 -2.22 0.67
N LEU A 161 -51.91 -0.96 1.09
CA LEU A 161 -51.37 -0.54 2.37
C LEU A 161 -52.52 -0.16 3.31
N ALA A 162 -52.77 -1.01 4.31
CA ALA A 162 -53.70 -0.70 5.39
C ALA A 162 -52.94 0.00 6.52
N TRP A 163 -52.97 1.33 6.54
CA TRP A 163 -52.15 2.13 7.47
C TRP A 163 -52.87 3.40 7.93
N SER A 164 -52.70 3.74 9.21
CA SER A 164 -53.18 4.99 9.82
C SER A 164 -52.08 5.69 10.60
N PRO A 165 -52.16 7.03 10.73
CA PRO A 165 -51.19 7.81 11.50
C PRO A 165 -51.18 7.38 12.97
N GLY A 166 -50.00 7.12 13.54
CA GLY A 166 -49.83 6.70 14.93
C GLY A 166 -49.84 5.18 15.17
N VAL A 167 -50.09 4.36 14.15
CA VAL A 167 -49.94 2.90 14.22
C VAL A 167 -48.61 2.50 13.58
N GLU A 168 -47.65 2.10 14.42
CA GLU A 168 -46.39 1.50 13.97
C GLU A 168 -46.58 -0.01 13.76
N ASP A 169 -47.05 -0.39 12.57
CA ASP A 169 -47.06 -1.78 12.12
C ASP A 169 -46.05 -1.96 10.97
N PRO A 170 -44.81 -2.41 11.25
CA PRO A 170 -43.82 -2.68 10.21
C PRO A 170 -44.26 -3.76 9.20
N VAL A 171 -45.18 -4.65 9.57
CA VAL A 171 -45.66 -5.74 8.71
C VAL A 171 -46.54 -5.19 7.59
N ALA A 172 -47.31 -4.12 7.85
CA ALA A 172 -48.14 -3.47 6.85
C ALA A 172 -47.33 -2.95 5.63
N TRP A 173 -46.06 -2.61 5.84
CA TRP A 173 -45.16 -2.08 4.81
C TRP A 173 -44.39 -3.18 4.06
N ALA A 174 -44.39 -4.42 4.54
CA ALA A 174 -43.57 -5.50 3.99
C ALA A 174 -43.85 -5.76 2.49
N ASP A 175 -45.13 -5.77 2.08
CA ASP A 175 -45.52 -5.99 0.68
C ASP A 175 -45.07 -4.81 -0.22
N LEU A 176 -45.24 -3.57 0.24
CA LEU A 176 -44.76 -2.39 -0.49
C LEU A 176 -43.25 -2.44 -0.69
N ILE A 177 -42.51 -2.71 0.38
CA ILE A 177 -41.05 -2.76 0.36
C ILE A 177 -40.55 -3.91 -0.51
N ALA A 178 -41.18 -5.09 -0.45
CA ALA A 178 -40.83 -6.23 -1.30
C ALA A 178 -41.01 -5.92 -2.79
N LYS A 179 -42.16 -5.34 -3.17
CA LYS A 179 -42.44 -4.96 -4.56
C LYS A 179 -41.61 -3.79 -5.05
N LEU A 180 -41.29 -2.84 -4.17
CA LEU A 180 -40.36 -1.75 -4.49
C LEU A 180 -38.96 -2.30 -4.78
N LYS A 181 -38.46 -3.23 -3.97
CA LYS A 181 -37.17 -3.91 -4.22
C LYS A 181 -37.18 -4.68 -5.54
N ASP A 182 -38.22 -5.47 -5.81
CA ASP A 182 -38.35 -6.24 -7.06
C ASP A 182 -38.40 -5.31 -8.30
N GLY A 183 -39.21 -4.26 -8.24
CA GLY A 183 -39.31 -3.26 -9.31
C GLY A 183 -37.99 -2.53 -9.57
N LEU A 184 -37.29 -2.10 -8.52
CA LEU A 184 -35.98 -1.46 -8.63
C LEU A 184 -34.96 -2.39 -9.29
N LEU A 185 -34.87 -3.63 -8.81
CA LEU A 185 -33.92 -4.61 -9.32
C LEU A 185 -34.21 -4.98 -10.78
N SER A 186 -35.48 -5.13 -11.16
CA SER A 186 -35.81 -5.43 -12.54
C SER A 186 -35.59 -4.26 -13.50
N ALA A 187 -35.93 -3.03 -13.09
CA ALA A 187 -35.68 -1.86 -13.92
C ALA A 187 -34.17 -1.66 -14.11
N PHE A 188 -33.40 -1.81 -13.04
CA PHE A 188 -31.94 -1.75 -13.07
C PHE A 188 -31.35 -2.86 -13.96
N ASP A 189 -31.80 -4.11 -13.84
CA ASP A 189 -31.33 -5.22 -14.66
C ASP A 189 -31.55 -4.97 -16.16
N ALA A 190 -32.76 -4.56 -16.54
CA ALA A 190 -33.08 -4.21 -17.93
C ALA A 190 -32.21 -3.04 -18.44
N ALA A 191 -31.98 -2.03 -17.59
CA ALA A 191 -31.13 -0.89 -17.91
C ALA A 191 -29.66 -1.28 -18.10
N VAL A 192 -29.14 -2.16 -17.25
CA VAL A 192 -27.78 -2.71 -17.35
C VAL A 192 -27.61 -3.52 -18.62
N ILE A 193 -28.54 -4.45 -18.92
CA ILE A 193 -28.49 -5.27 -20.14
C ILE A 193 -28.43 -4.37 -21.38
N ALA A 194 -29.32 -3.38 -21.48
CA ALA A 194 -29.34 -2.45 -22.61
C ALA A 194 -28.03 -1.65 -22.73
N ARG A 195 -27.45 -1.21 -21.61
CA ARG A 195 -26.17 -0.47 -21.59
C ARG A 195 -24.98 -1.36 -21.93
N GLU A 196 -24.96 -2.61 -21.48
CA GLU A 196 -23.93 -3.59 -21.82
C GLU A 196 -23.96 -3.95 -23.31
N GLU A 197 -25.16 -4.09 -23.89
CA GLU A 197 -25.32 -4.27 -25.33
C GLU A 197 -24.79 -3.07 -26.12
N GLU A 198 -25.04 -1.85 -25.66
CA GLU A 198 -24.51 -0.62 -26.27
C GLU A 198 -22.97 -0.58 -26.20
N VAL A 199 -22.39 -0.91 -25.04
CA VAL A 199 -20.94 -1.02 -24.86
C VAL A 199 -20.37 -2.06 -25.81
N LYS A 200 -20.96 -3.26 -25.86
CA LYS A 200 -20.51 -4.36 -26.75
C LYS A 200 -20.62 -3.98 -28.21
N ARG A 201 -21.69 -3.29 -28.60
CA ARG A 201 -21.87 -2.77 -29.96
C ARG A 201 -20.79 -1.74 -30.28
N LEU A 202 -20.49 -0.80 -29.40
CA LEU A 202 -19.44 0.18 -29.66
C LEU A 202 -18.05 -0.48 -29.70
N ASP A 203 -17.83 -1.50 -28.88
CA ASP A 203 -16.59 -2.26 -28.79
C ASP A 203 -16.29 -3.07 -30.07
N SER A 204 -17.31 -3.71 -30.66
CA SER A 204 -17.15 -4.47 -31.90
C SER A 204 -16.81 -3.58 -33.10
N GLN A 205 -17.09 -2.28 -33.00
CA GLN A 205 -16.85 -1.28 -34.03
C GLN A 205 -15.45 -0.64 -33.94
N ARG A 206 -14.54 -1.15 -33.07
CA ARG A 206 -13.18 -0.62 -32.86
C ARG A 206 -12.37 -0.42 -34.15
N GLN A 207 -12.56 -1.27 -35.16
CA GLN A 207 -11.83 -1.20 -36.43
C GLN A 207 -12.49 -0.24 -37.46
N MET A 208 -13.71 0.24 -37.20
CA MET A 208 -14.41 1.09 -38.14
C MET A 208 -13.94 2.56 -38.04
N PRO A 209 -13.77 3.26 -39.18
CA PRO A 209 -13.53 4.69 -39.19
C PRO A 209 -14.64 5.45 -38.46
N GLY A 210 -14.27 6.37 -37.57
CA GLY A 210 -15.21 7.14 -36.75
C GLY A 210 -15.47 6.58 -35.35
N TRP A 211 -14.93 5.41 -35.00
CA TRP A 211 -14.86 4.97 -33.61
C TRP A 211 -14.04 5.95 -32.75
N ASN A 212 -14.46 6.19 -31.50
CA ASN A 212 -13.82 7.13 -30.60
C ASN A 212 -13.66 6.53 -29.20
N PHE A 213 -12.42 6.47 -28.71
CA PHE A 213 -12.08 5.91 -27.41
C PHE A 213 -12.62 6.72 -26.21
N CYS A 214 -12.68 8.04 -26.30
CA CYS A 214 -13.25 8.90 -25.25
C CYS A 214 -14.76 8.69 -25.12
N GLN A 215 -15.47 8.50 -26.23
CA GLN A 215 -16.89 8.11 -26.21
C GLN A 215 -17.09 6.73 -25.56
N TYR A 216 -16.26 5.76 -25.93
CA TYR A 216 -16.25 4.43 -25.29
C TYR A 216 -16.00 4.51 -23.78
N THR A 217 -15.04 5.35 -23.38
CA THR A 217 -14.73 5.64 -21.97
C THR A 217 -15.94 6.19 -21.24
N ILE A 218 -16.62 7.21 -21.79
CA ILE A 218 -17.80 7.83 -21.16
C ILE A 218 -18.91 6.80 -20.99
N LEU A 219 -19.16 5.99 -22.02
CA LEU A 219 -20.17 4.94 -21.99
C LEU A 219 -19.85 3.88 -20.93
N LYS A 220 -18.61 3.38 -20.87
CA LYS A 220 -18.20 2.38 -19.88
C LYS A 220 -18.15 2.93 -18.46
N ALA A 221 -17.68 4.15 -18.28
CA ALA A 221 -17.68 4.85 -16.99
C ALA A 221 -19.10 5.09 -16.47
N SER A 222 -20.06 5.35 -17.36
CA SER A 222 -21.47 5.50 -16.97
C SER A 222 -22.06 4.21 -16.39
N LEU A 223 -21.68 3.05 -16.93
CA LEU A 223 -22.05 1.74 -16.39
C LEU A 223 -21.38 1.50 -15.03
N ALA A 224 -20.07 1.79 -14.92
CA ALA A 224 -19.35 1.69 -13.65
C ALA A 224 -19.96 2.57 -12.55
N THR A 225 -20.31 3.81 -12.87
CA THR A 225 -20.95 4.76 -11.94
C THR A 225 -22.35 4.28 -11.52
N SER A 226 -23.04 3.53 -12.39
CA SER A 226 -24.34 2.93 -12.08
C SER A 226 -24.21 1.79 -11.08
N PHE A 227 -23.20 0.92 -11.26
CA PHE A 227 -22.87 -0.11 -10.28
C PHE A 227 -22.42 0.49 -8.95
N GLU A 228 -21.58 1.53 -9.00
CA GLU A 228 -21.16 2.26 -7.81
C GLU A 228 -22.34 2.82 -7.02
N GLY A 229 -23.34 3.41 -7.69
CA GLY A 229 -24.54 3.94 -7.04
C GLY A 229 -25.49 2.87 -6.50
N MET A 230 -25.46 1.65 -7.06
CA MET A 230 -26.12 0.48 -6.48
C MET A 230 -25.29 -0.22 -5.40
N ASN A 231 -24.16 0.38 -4.99
CA ASN A 231 -23.19 -0.18 -4.05
C ASN A 231 -22.58 -1.53 -4.49
N LEU A 232 -22.54 -1.79 -5.80
CA LEU A 232 -21.90 -2.94 -6.44
C LEU A 232 -20.47 -2.59 -6.83
N LEU A 233 -19.63 -2.33 -5.81
CA LEU A 233 -18.29 -1.76 -6.01
C LEU A 233 -17.35 -2.68 -6.80
N GLU A 234 -17.48 -3.99 -6.66
CA GLU A 234 -16.68 -4.97 -7.40
C GLU A 234 -17.03 -4.97 -8.89
N ASP A 235 -18.31 -4.98 -9.24
CA ASP A 235 -18.76 -4.92 -10.62
C ASP A 235 -18.36 -3.57 -11.26
N ALA A 236 -18.38 -2.46 -10.50
CA ALA A 236 -17.85 -1.18 -10.94
C ALA A 236 -16.33 -1.21 -11.19
N GLN A 237 -15.57 -1.89 -10.32
CA GLN A 237 -14.11 -2.00 -10.44
C GLN A 237 -13.72 -2.76 -11.70
N ILE A 238 -14.42 -3.86 -12.02
CA ILE A 238 -14.20 -4.64 -13.25
C ILE A 238 -14.31 -3.75 -14.48
N GLN A 239 -15.33 -2.86 -14.54
CA GLN A 239 -15.50 -1.96 -15.68
C GLN A 239 -14.29 -1.04 -15.90
N PHE A 240 -13.69 -0.52 -14.83
CA PHE A 240 -12.50 0.33 -14.94
C PHE A 240 -11.21 -0.46 -15.22
N GLU A 241 -11.09 -1.69 -14.75
CA GLU A 241 -9.96 -2.58 -15.09
C GLU A 241 -9.98 -2.97 -16.57
N GLU A 242 -11.14 -3.33 -17.12
CA GLU A 242 -11.30 -3.59 -18.54
C GLU A 242 -11.06 -2.34 -19.40
N LEU A 243 -11.44 -1.16 -18.90
CA LEU A 243 -11.17 0.11 -19.55
C LEU A 243 -9.66 0.42 -19.57
N GLU A 244 -8.94 0.10 -18.48
CA GLU A 244 -7.47 0.22 -18.44
C GLU A 244 -6.80 -0.73 -19.43
N ALA A 245 -7.25 -1.98 -19.50
CA ALA A 245 -6.76 -2.95 -20.47
C ALA A 245 -7.00 -2.47 -21.91
N SER A 246 -8.19 -1.95 -22.20
CA SER A 246 -8.55 -1.39 -23.51
C SER A 246 -7.69 -0.16 -23.85
N PHE A 247 -7.42 0.71 -22.87
CA PHE A 247 -6.50 1.83 -23.05
C PHE A 247 -5.10 1.36 -23.43
N PHE A 248 -4.56 0.32 -22.76
CA PHE A 248 -3.23 -0.20 -23.08
C PHE A 248 -3.17 -0.83 -24.47
N GLN A 249 -4.25 -1.43 -24.94
CA GLN A 249 -4.34 -1.91 -26.32
C GLN A 249 -4.27 -0.75 -27.32
N VAL A 250 -5.07 0.30 -27.11
CA VAL A 250 -5.06 1.52 -27.93
C VAL A 250 -3.67 2.16 -27.98
N LEU A 251 -2.99 2.23 -26.83
CA LEU A 251 -1.62 2.75 -26.74
C LEU A 251 -0.62 1.90 -27.54
N ARG A 252 -0.76 0.58 -27.54
CA ARG A 252 0.08 -0.35 -28.29
C ARG A 252 -0.13 -0.22 -29.80
N GLU A 253 -1.38 -0.06 -30.22
CA GLU A 253 -1.78 0.18 -31.60
C GLU A 253 -1.40 1.59 -32.10
N ARG A 254 -0.90 2.46 -31.21
CA ARG A 254 -0.54 3.87 -31.44
C ARG A 254 -1.70 4.71 -31.98
N ASN A 255 -2.94 4.30 -31.72
CA ASN A 255 -4.12 5.03 -32.16
C ASN A 255 -4.48 6.10 -31.11
N LEU A 256 -3.69 7.18 -31.06
CA LEU A 256 -3.87 8.26 -30.09
C LEU A 256 -4.66 9.45 -30.63
N SER A 257 -5.30 9.29 -31.78
CA SER A 257 -6.02 10.35 -32.51
C SER A 257 -7.17 10.99 -31.71
N TRP A 258 -7.66 10.32 -30.66
CA TRP A 258 -8.75 10.77 -29.80
C TRP A 258 -8.31 11.43 -28.50
N PHE A 259 -7.00 11.36 -28.21
CA PHE A 259 -6.40 12.10 -27.11
C PHE A 259 -5.89 13.44 -27.64
N GLY A 260 -5.77 14.41 -26.74
CA GLY A 260 -5.05 15.65 -27.05
C GLY A 260 -3.54 15.37 -27.17
N LYS A 261 -2.74 16.17 -26.45
CA LYS A 261 -1.29 15.92 -26.36
C LYS A 261 -1.01 14.68 -25.49
N LEU A 262 0.16 14.07 -25.66
CA LEU A 262 0.64 13.04 -24.73
C LEU A 262 0.68 13.57 -23.29
N ILE A 263 1.20 14.78 -23.13
CA ILE A 263 1.29 15.51 -21.87
C ILE A 263 0.90 16.97 -22.14
N ASP A 264 -0.04 17.51 -21.34
CA ASP A 264 -0.42 18.92 -21.37
C ASP A 264 -0.34 19.48 -19.95
N LEU A 265 0.86 19.93 -19.57
CA LEU A 265 1.14 20.42 -18.21
C LEU A 265 0.77 21.89 -18.08
N LYS A 266 -0.04 22.20 -17.08
CA LYS A 266 -0.28 23.57 -16.60
C LYS A 266 0.57 23.84 -15.34
N PRO A 267 0.93 25.11 -15.07
CA PRO A 267 1.56 25.48 -13.80
C PRO A 267 0.71 24.96 -12.63
N GLY A 268 1.33 24.30 -11.65
CA GLY A 268 0.65 23.67 -10.52
C GLY A 268 0.33 22.18 -10.67
N ASP A 269 0.35 21.63 -11.89
CA ASP A 269 -0.07 20.24 -12.16
C ASP A 269 0.78 19.19 -11.43
N ASP A 270 2.01 19.53 -11.05
CA ASP A 270 2.90 18.67 -10.26
C ASP A 270 2.39 18.45 -8.83
N THR A 271 1.58 19.36 -8.29
CA THR A 271 1.11 19.33 -6.89
C THR A 271 -0.35 18.94 -6.71
N LEU A 272 -1.10 18.77 -7.80
CA LEU A 272 -2.51 18.42 -7.72
C LEU A 272 -2.72 17.04 -7.05
N PRO A 273 -3.66 16.89 -6.11
CA PRO A 273 -3.90 15.62 -5.42
C PRO A 273 -4.15 14.47 -6.40
N LEU A 274 -3.39 13.38 -6.30
CA LEU A 274 -3.39 12.33 -7.33
C LEU A 274 -4.75 11.65 -7.47
N LEU A 275 -5.42 11.38 -6.34
CA LEU A 275 -6.66 10.61 -6.28
C LEU A 275 -7.93 11.48 -6.31
N SER A 276 -7.82 12.76 -6.66
CA SER A 276 -8.98 13.64 -6.77
C SER A 276 -9.66 13.52 -8.14
N LEU A 277 -10.95 13.20 -8.12
CA LEU A 277 -11.81 13.12 -9.31
C LEU A 277 -12.25 14.49 -9.83
N THR A 278 -12.06 15.56 -9.05
CA THR A 278 -12.57 16.91 -9.35
C THR A 278 -11.46 17.95 -9.56
N ARG A 279 -10.19 17.56 -9.47
CA ARG A 279 -9.04 18.47 -9.64
C ARG A 279 -8.94 19.07 -11.05
N LYS A 280 -9.53 18.40 -12.05
CA LYS A 280 -9.67 18.86 -13.43
C LYS A 280 -11.06 18.45 -13.94
N PRO A 281 -11.64 19.16 -14.92
CA PRO A 281 -12.94 18.81 -15.51
C PRO A 281 -12.80 17.62 -16.49
N TYR A 282 -12.46 16.43 -15.96
CA TYR A 282 -12.13 15.25 -16.75
C TYR A 282 -13.24 14.84 -17.73
N ARG A 283 -14.50 14.95 -17.30
CA ARG A 283 -15.66 14.63 -18.13
C ARG A 283 -15.75 15.56 -19.34
N ASP A 284 -15.54 16.86 -19.15
CA ASP A 284 -15.59 17.85 -20.24
C ASP A 284 -14.42 17.66 -21.20
N LEU A 285 -13.23 17.35 -20.67
CA LEU A 285 -12.05 17.04 -21.49
C LEU A 285 -12.24 15.76 -22.34
N LEU A 286 -12.91 14.74 -21.80
CA LEU A 286 -13.28 13.53 -22.53
C LEU A 286 -14.31 13.83 -23.62
N LEU A 287 -15.35 14.61 -23.31
CA LEU A 287 -16.39 15.00 -24.27
C LEU A 287 -15.81 15.83 -25.43
N ALA A 288 -14.87 16.72 -25.12
CA ALA A 288 -14.17 17.53 -26.10
C ALA A 288 -13.06 16.78 -26.84
N ASN A 289 -12.73 15.53 -26.47
CA ASN A 289 -11.58 14.77 -26.98
C ASN A 289 -10.23 15.51 -26.83
N THR A 290 -10.08 16.32 -25.77
CA THR A 290 -8.88 17.13 -25.52
C THR A 290 -8.04 16.63 -24.34
N ILE A 291 -8.53 15.60 -23.62
CA ILE A 291 -7.81 15.03 -22.48
C ILE A 291 -6.43 14.50 -22.91
N SER A 292 -5.39 14.84 -22.14
CA SER A 292 -4.06 14.32 -22.38
C SER A 292 -3.94 12.85 -21.94
N VAL A 293 -3.01 12.10 -22.52
CA VAL A 293 -2.75 10.72 -22.07
C VAL A 293 -2.34 10.72 -20.59
N PHE A 294 -1.51 11.67 -20.17
CA PHE A 294 -1.14 11.87 -18.77
C PHE A 294 -2.35 12.05 -17.85
N ASP A 295 -3.26 12.97 -18.18
CA ASP A 295 -4.44 13.26 -17.37
C ASP A 295 -5.41 12.08 -17.34
N TYR A 296 -5.61 11.39 -18.46
CA TYR A 296 -6.45 10.21 -18.54
C TYR A 296 -5.95 9.08 -17.64
N ARG A 297 -4.63 8.81 -17.66
CA ARG A 297 -3.99 7.80 -16.81
C ARG A 297 -4.23 8.06 -15.33
N ILE A 298 -4.12 9.32 -14.90
CA ILE A 298 -4.34 9.68 -13.50
C ILE A 298 -5.83 9.61 -13.15
N TYR A 299 -6.70 10.07 -14.05
CA TYR A 299 -8.14 10.00 -13.84
C TYR A 299 -8.62 8.55 -13.64
N LEU A 300 -8.14 7.62 -14.47
CA LEU A 300 -8.49 6.21 -14.35
C LEU A 300 -7.98 5.58 -13.03
N LEU A 301 -6.76 5.93 -12.63
CA LEU A 301 -6.23 5.52 -11.32
C LEU A 301 -7.11 6.05 -10.18
N ALA A 302 -7.48 7.33 -10.23
CA ALA A 302 -8.31 7.97 -9.21
C ALA A 302 -9.68 7.29 -9.10
N LEU A 303 -10.30 6.92 -10.23
CA LEU A 303 -11.56 6.16 -10.25
C LEU A 303 -11.41 4.80 -9.56
N GLN A 304 -10.39 4.02 -9.93
CA GLN A 304 -10.14 2.70 -9.36
C GLN A 304 -9.83 2.78 -7.85
N CYS A 305 -8.96 3.71 -7.43
CA CYS A 305 -8.61 3.91 -6.02
C CYS A 305 -9.79 4.44 -5.21
N SER A 306 -10.66 5.27 -5.78
CA SER A 306 -11.88 5.75 -5.12
C SER A 306 -12.84 4.59 -4.80
N LEU A 307 -13.03 3.64 -5.74
CA LEU A 307 -13.83 2.44 -5.49
C LEU A 307 -13.22 1.55 -4.40
N LEU A 308 -11.90 1.33 -4.44
CA LEU A 308 -11.18 0.57 -3.40
C LEU A 308 -11.32 1.24 -2.02
N GLY A 309 -11.20 2.57 -1.98
CA GLY A 309 -11.43 3.37 -0.78
C GLY A 309 -12.85 3.19 -0.22
N LYS A 310 -13.87 3.26 -1.08
CA LYS A 310 -15.28 3.02 -0.70
C LYS A 310 -15.56 1.59 -0.26
N ALA A 311 -14.80 0.62 -0.74
CA ALA A 311 -14.89 -0.78 -0.32
C ALA A 311 -14.12 -1.08 0.99
N GLY A 312 -13.52 -0.07 1.64
CA GLY A 312 -12.68 -0.25 2.82
C GLY A 312 -11.30 -0.88 2.53
N ARG A 313 -10.97 -1.13 1.24
CA ARG A 313 -9.71 -1.73 0.78
C ARG A 313 -8.61 -0.67 0.62
N VAL A 314 -8.41 0.13 1.66
CA VAL A 314 -7.52 1.31 1.64
C VAL A 314 -6.06 0.94 1.33
N ALA A 315 -5.57 -0.17 1.89
CA ALA A 315 -4.21 -0.67 1.62
C ALA A 315 -4.01 -1.06 0.14
N ASP A 316 -5.02 -1.63 -0.51
CA ASP A 316 -4.97 -1.96 -1.94
C ASP A 316 -4.94 -0.70 -2.80
N ALA A 317 -5.73 0.32 -2.44
CA ALA A 317 -5.69 1.63 -3.11
C ALA A 317 -4.29 2.26 -3.05
N GLY A 318 -3.65 2.22 -1.87
CA GLY A 318 -2.29 2.72 -1.68
C GLY A 318 -1.24 1.94 -2.49
N ARG A 319 -1.30 0.60 -2.48
CA ARG A 319 -0.39 -0.24 -3.29
C ARG A 319 -0.55 0.01 -4.78
N LYS A 320 -1.79 0.12 -5.27
CA LYS A 320 -2.07 0.40 -6.67
C LYS A 320 -1.51 1.76 -7.08
N ALA A 321 -1.67 2.79 -6.24
CA ALA A 321 -1.08 4.10 -6.46
C ALA A 321 0.46 4.07 -6.45
N ALA A 322 1.09 3.36 -5.49
CA ALA A 322 2.55 3.22 -5.44
C ALA A 322 3.13 2.55 -6.68
N SER A 323 2.50 1.46 -7.15
CA SER A 323 2.86 0.76 -8.38
C SER A 323 2.69 1.64 -9.62
N PHE A 324 1.57 2.36 -9.71
CA PHE A 324 1.33 3.33 -10.77
C PHE A 324 2.40 4.42 -10.80
N LEU A 325 2.70 5.06 -9.67
CA LEU A 325 3.68 6.15 -9.58
C LEU A 325 5.08 5.67 -9.97
N SER A 326 5.46 4.48 -9.51
CA SER A 326 6.76 3.89 -9.85
C SER A 326 6.88 3.60 -11.34
N GLY A 327 5.89 2.91 -11.93
CA GLY A 327 5.91 2.51 -13.34
C GLY A 327 5.68 3.68 -14.29
N PHE A 328 4.73 4.56 -13.99
CA PHE A 328 4.44 5.72 -14.83
C PHE A 328 5.51 6.80 -14.72
N GLY A 329 6.04 7.06 -13.51
CA GLY A 329 7.16 7.97 -13.31
C GLY A 329 8.45 7.51 -14.02
N ARG A 330 8.67 6.21 -14.19
CA ARG A 330 9.77 5.70 -15.04
C ARG A 330 9.54 6.05 -16.50
N ARG A 331 8.35 5.75 -17.04
CA ARG A 331 7.99 6.06 -18.43
C ARG A 331 8.02 7.55 -18.75
N LEU A 332 7.66 8.42 -17.80
CA LEU A 332 7.74 9.87 -17.99
C LEU A 332 9.20 10.34 -18.18
N ARG A 333 10.17 9.74 -17.47
CA ARG A 333 11.60 10.06 -17.66
C ARG A 333 12.15 9.57 -19.00
N GLU A 334 11.63 8.47 -19.50
CA GLU A 334 12.01 7.90 -20.79
C GLU A 334 11.30 8.59 -21.98
N SER A 335 10.31 9.45 -21.70
CA SER A 335 9.55 10.13 -22.74
C SER A 335 10.41 11.15 -23.48
N ARG A 336 10.19 11.27 -24.79
CA ARG A 336 10.91 12.23 -25.67
C ARG A 336 10.34 13.64 -25.59
N ASP A 337 9.20 13.82 -24.92
CA ASP A 337 8.55 15.12 -24.78
C ASP A 337 9.28 15.96 -23.73
N PRO A 338 9.51 17.27 -23.97
CA PRO A 338 10.21 18.11 -23.02
C PRO A 338 9.32 18.33 -21.79
N LEU A 339 9.76 17.78 -20.65
CA LEU A 339 9.18 18.05 -19.34
C LEU A 339 9.91 19.23 -18.68
N PRO A 340 9.26 19.99 -17.78
CA PRO A 340 9.95 20.92 -16.92
C PRO A 340 11.05 20.23 -16.10
N GLU A 341 12.13 20.95 -15.81
CA GLU A 341 13.22 20.44 -14.99
C GLU A 341 12.69 19.97 -13.62
N TYR A 342 13.13 18.78 -13.18
CA TYR A 342 12.70 18.13 -11.94
C TYR A 342 11.19 17.84 -11.82
N PHE A 343 10.41 17.92 -12.91
CA PHE A 343 8.97 17.70 -12.87
C PHE A 343 8.60 16.33 -12.33
N VAL A 344 9.28 15.26 -12.78
CA VAL A 344 8.92 13.89 -12.38
C VAL A 344 9.19 13.68 -10.90
N GLU A 345 10.29 14.21 -10.38
CA GLU A 345 10.67 14.17 -8.98
C GLU A 345 9.62 14.92 -8.13
N SER A 346 9.28 16.15 -8.54
CA SER A 346 8.26 16.98 -7.87
C SER A 346 6.89 16.30 -7.85
N TRP A 347 6.42 15.88 -9.03
CA TRP A 347 5.11 15.26 -9.21
C TRP A 347 4.98 13.95 -8.45
N THR A 348 6.00 13.08 -8.50
CA THR A 348 5.98 11.80 -7.80
C THR A 348 5.99 12.01 -6.29
N TYR A 349 6.84 12.93 -5.79
CA TYR A 349 6.88 13.28 -4.37
C TYR A 349 5.53 13.79 -3.86
N ALA A 350 4.96 14.82 -4.52
CA ALA A 350 3.69 15.41 -4.11
C ALA A 350 2.53 14.40 -4.24
N SER A 351 2.55 13.58 -5.28
CA SER A 351 1.56 12.52 -5.47
C SER A 351 1.59 11.49 -4.35
N CYS A 352 2.77 10.97 -3.96
CA CYS A 352 2.91 10.06 -2.82
C CYS A 352 2.31 10.64 -1.53
N VAL A 353 2.66 11.90 -1.21
CA VAL A 353 2.14 12.57 -0.01
C VAL A 353 0.62 12.74 -0.07
N SER A 354 0.08 13.16 -1.22
CA SER A 354 -1.36 13.34 -1.40
C SER A 354 -2.16 12.03 -1.32
N VAL A 355 -1.57 10.91 -1.81
CA VAL A 355 -2.17 9.58 -1.72
C VAL A 355 -2.27 9.16 -0.25
N VAL A 356 -1.19 9.32 0.54
CA VAL A 356 -1.21 8.99 1.97
C VAL A 356 -2.32 9.78 2.68
N GLN A 357 -2.38 11.10 2.45
CA GLN A 357 -3.42 11.96 3.05
C GLN A 357 -4.84 11.55 2.67
N GLN A 358 -5.08 11.14 1.42
CA GLN A 358 -6.40 10.71 0.98
C GLN A 358 -6.76 9.34 1.56
N CYS A 359 -5.80 8.42 1.61
CA CYS A 359 -5.98 7.11 2.22
C CYS A 359 -6.20 7.21 3.74
N ASP A 360 -5.57 8.17 4.43
CA ASP A 360 -5.81 8.44 5.85
C ASP A 360 -7.28 8.80 6.11
N LYS A 361 -7.84 9.72 5.32
CA LYS A 361 -9.26 10.08 5.42
C LYS A 361 -10.19 8.87 5.24
N TRP A 362 -9.85 7.97 4.32
CA TRP A 362 -10.60 6.72 4.13
C TRP A 362 -10.43 5.79 5.33
N ALA A 363 -9.20 5.58 5.81
CA ALA A 363 -8.93 4.73 6.97
C ALA A 363 -9.65 5.20 8.23
N ASP A 364 -9.71 6.52 8.46
CA ASP A 364 -10.44 7.12 9.58
C ASP A 364 -11.94 6.86 9.49
N SER A 365 -12.50 6.88 8.27
CA SER A 365 -13.93 6.60 8.04
C SER A 365 -14.30 5.14 8.31
N PHE A 366 -13.36 4.21 8.12
CA PHE A 366 -13.55 2.77 8.36
C PHE A 366 -13.03 2.29 9.72
N GLN A 367 -12.39 3.16 10.52
CA GLN A 367 -11.78 2.82 11.81
C GLN A 367 -10.91 1.55 11.73
N LEU A 368 -9.93 1.55 10.81
CA LEU A 368 -9.07 0.38 10.60
C LEU A 368 -8.24 0.04 11.86
N GLU A 369 -8.30 -1.23 12.29
CA GLU A 369 -7.59 -1.74 13.45
C GLU A 369 -6.76 -3.00 13.14
N GLY A 370 -5.86 -3.35 14.08
CA GLY A 370 -5.11 -4.61 14.06
C GLY A 370 -4.27 -4.84 12.79
N ALA A 371 -4.41 -6.02 12.19
CA ALA A 371 -3.62 -6.44 11.03
C ALA A 371 -3.87 -5.58 9.77
N LEU A 372 -5.10 -5.06 9.60
CA LEU A 372 -5.45 -4.18 8.49
C LEU A 372 -4.73 -2.83 8.61
N LEU A 373 -4.70 -2.26 9.82
CA LEU A 373 -3.96 -1.03 10.10
C LEU A 373 -2.45 -1.21 9.91
N SER A 374 -1.88 -2.32 10.37
CA SER A 374 -0.47 -2.64 10.17
C SER A 374 -0.12 -2.78 8.68
N THR A 375 -0.96 -3.46 7.91
CA THR A 375 -0.81 -3.58 6.45
C THR A 375 -0.90 -2.20 5.77
N PHE A 376 -1.84 -1.36 6.20
CA PHE A 376 -1.97 0.00 5.67
C PHE A 376 -0.75 0.87 6.00
N ASN A 377 -0.24 0.82 7.24
CA ASN A 377 0.97 1.54 7.63
C ASN A 377 2.20 1.09 6.84
N SER A 378 2.32 -0.21 6.54
CA SER A 378 3.37 -0.71 5.63
C SER A 378 3.32 -0.05 4.25
N VAL A 379 2.11 0.12 3.70
CA VAL A 379 1.91 0.77 2.38
C VAL A 379 2.22 2.27 2.43
N LYS A 380 1.92 2.95 3.55
CA LYS A 380 2.38 4.35 3.75
C LYS A 380 3.91 4.43 3.76
N GLY A 381 4.57 3.48 4.40
CA GLY A 381 6.03 3.36 4.39
C GLY A 381 6.57 3.27 2.96
N GLU A 382 5.98 2.41 2.13
CA GLU A 382 6.34 2.26 0.71
C GLU A 382 6.14 3.57 -0.09
N LEU A 383 5.03 4.29 0.13
CA LEU A 383 4.78 5.58 -0.53
C LEU A 383 5.77 6.67 -0.09
N TYR A 384 6.10 6.76 1.20
CA TYR A 384 7.10 7.70 1.68
C TYR A 384 8.52 7.33 1.25
N GLU A 385 8.87 6.05 1.18
CA GLU A 385 10.13 5.61 0.59
C GLU A 385 10.20 5.99 -0.89
N LEU A 386 9.12 5.79 -1.66
CA LEU A 386 9.06 6.23 -3.04
C LEU A 386 9.26 7.75 -3.16
N ALA A 387 8.61 8.55 -2.31
CA ALA A 387 8.82 10.00 -2.24
C ALA A 387 10.28 10.36 -1.91
N ARG A 388 10.88 9.68 -0.92
CA ARG A 388 12.29 9.84 -0.53
C ARG A 388 13.24 9.58 -1.69
N THR A 389 13.01 8.51 -2.46
CA THR A 389 13.87 8.23 -3.63
C THR A 389 13.81 9.33 -4.69
N GLN A 390 12.75 10.13 -4.76
CA GLN A 390 12.71 11.30 -5.66
C GLN A 390 13.57 12.44 -5.13
N VAL A 391 13.50 12.70 -3.82
CA VAL A 391 14.36 13.69 -3.15
C VAL A 391 15.84 13.27 -3.29
N GLU A 392 16.14 11.98 -3.18
CA GLU A 392 17.50 11.45 -3.37
C GLU A 392 18.03 11.70 -4.79
N LYS A 393 17.23 11.38 -5.83
CA LYS A 393 17.58 11.67 -7.23
C LYS A 393 17.84 13.15 -7.45
N LEU A 394 16.98 14.01 -6.92
CA LEU A 394 17.13 15.45 -6.98
C LEU A 394 18.44 15.89 -6.31
N GLY A 395 18.74 15.36 -5.12
CA GLY A 395 19.98 15.67 -4.40
C GLY A 395 21.24 15.30 -5.16
N VAL A 396 21.24 14.16 -5.88
CA VAL A 396 22.37 13.77 -6.73
C VAL A 396 22.49 14.68 -7.95
N GLN A 397 21.37 15.04 -8.59
CA GLN A 397 21.37 15.95 -9.74
C GLN A 397 21.85 17.36 -9.39
N LEU A 398 21.50 17.86 -8.20
CA LEU A 398 21.94 19.16 -7.68
C LEU A 398 23.37 19.15 -7.09
N GLY A 399 24.00 17.98 -6.97
CA GLY A 399 25.30 17.83 -6.31
C GLY A 399 25.27 17.92 -4.78
N HIS A 400 24.09 17.91 -4.16
CA HIS A 400 23.93 17.86 -2.70
C HIS A 400 24.24 16.47 -2.11
N LEU A 401 24.12 15.42 -2.92
CA LEU A 401 24.46 14.04 -2.60
C LEU A 401 25.46 13.47 -3.61
N PRO A 402 26.41 12.61 -3.19
CA PRO A 402 27.32 11.97 -4.11
C PRO A 402 26.61 10.88 -4.91
N ASN A 403 27.02 10.67 -6.17
CA ASN A 403 26.58 9.54 -6.98
C ASN A 403 27.32 8.24 -6.59
N LYS A 404 27.23 7.85 -5.31
CA LYS A 404 27.78 6.61 -4.74
C LYS A 404 26.74 5.96 -3.81
N PRO A 405 26.83 4.65 -3.56
CA PRO A 405 25.97 4.01 -2.58
C PRO A 405 26.07 4.68 -1.20
N PRO A 406 24.96 4.81 -0.45
CA PRO A 406 23.62 4.31 -0.75
C PRO A 406 22.80 5.20 -1.71
N PHE A 407 23.20 6.44 -1.96
CA PHE A 407 22.42 7.45 -2.68
C PHE A 407 22.28 7.19 -4.19
N SER A 408 23.25 6.52 -4.81
CA SER A 408 23.21 6.18 -6.24
C SER A 408 22.20 5.08 -6.59
N MET A 409 21.68 4.34 -5.60
CA MET A 409 20.79 3.20 -5.83
C MET A 409 19.44 3.60 -6.42
N SER A 410 18.99 4.82 -6.15
CA SER A 410 17.74 5.36 -6.69
C SER A 410 17.92 6.04 -8.04
N VAL A 411 19.15 6.37 -8.45
CA VAL A 411 19.43 7.13 -9.68
C VAL A 411 19.42 6.20 -10.90
N PRO A 412 18.63 6.48 -11.95
CA PRO A 412 18.66 5.71 -13.19
C PRO A 412 20.06 5.67 -13.81
N ALA A 413 20.44 4.53 -14.39
CA ALA A 413 21.76 4.36 -15.00
C ALA A 413 22.06 5.37 -16.13
N ALA A 414 21.03 5.82 -16.84
CA ALA A 414 21.13 6.80 -17.94
C ALA A 414 21.43 8.24 -17.49
N SER A 415 21.29 8.55 -16.19
CA SER A 415 21.58 9.87 -15.61
C SER A 415 22.91 9.90 -14.84
N ARG A 416 23.78 8.89 -15.02
CA ARG A 416 25.11 8.84 -14.39
C ARG A 416 26.09 9.75 -15.16
N PRO A 417 26.89 10.59 -14.48
CA PRO A 417 27.95 11.35 -15.14
C PRO A 417 28.93 10.39 -15.83
N GLY A 418 29.18 10.58 -17.13
CA GLY A 418 30.19 9.80 -17.90
C GLY A 418 29.64 8.92 -19.03
N THR A 419 28.33 8.73 -19.18
CA THR A 419 27.78 8.21 -20.45
C THR A 419 27.72 9.34 -21.48
N PRO A 420 28.28 9.17 -22.70
CA PRO A 420 28.14 10.18 -23.74
C PRO A 420 26.64 10.36 -24.00
N SER A 421 26.12 11.55 -23.71
CA SER A 421 24.77 11.96 -24.07
C SER A 421 24.70 12.01 -25.60
N SER A 422 24.42 10.87 -26.23
CA SER A 422 24.04 10.79 -27.64
C SER A 422 22.60 11.26 -27.89
N ALA A 423 21.91 11.71 -26.84
CA ALA A 423 20.72 12.53 -26.97
C ALA A 423 21.16 14.00 -27.01
N GLY A 424 21.10 14.60 -28.20
CA GLY A 424 21.18 16.06 -28.33
C GLY A 424 20.25 16.72 -27.31
N SER A 425 20.75 17.77 -26.66
CA SER A 425 20.03 18.52 -25.62
C SER A 425 18.61 18.85 -26.08
N ILE A 426 17.62 18.08 -25.62
CA ILE A 426 16.22 18.41 -25.85
C ILE A 426 15.99 19.72 -25.08
N PRO A 427 15.53 20.80 -25.73
CA PRO A 427 15.29 22.07 -25.05
C PRO A 427 14.33 21.84 -23.88
N ALA A 428 14.75 22.20 -22.67
CA ALA A 428 13.90 22.12 -21.49
C ALA A 428 12.62 22.94 -21.70
N HIS A 429 11.48 22.39 -21.31
CA HIS A 429 10.20 23.10 -21.37
C HIS A 429 10.26 24.34 -20.46
N LYS A 430 9.74 25.49 -20.92
CA LYS A 430 9.69 26.76 -20.13
C LYS A 430 8.79 26.72 -18.88
N GLY A 431 8.35 25.54 -18.44
CA GLY A 431 7.50 25.37 -17.28
C GLY A 431 8.30 25.39 -15.98
N LYS A 432 7.66 25.76 -14.86
CA LYS A 432 8.25 25.68 -13.52
C LYS A 432 7.45 24.68 -12.68
N ILE A 433 8.15 23.93 -11.83
CA ILE A 433 7.52 23.13 -10.77
C ILE A 433 6.95 24.06 -9.69
N SER A 434 5.99 23.55 -8.91
CA SER A 434 5.20 24.34 -7.96
C SER A 434 5.26 23.80 -6.52
N SER A 435 5.83 22.62 -6.33
CA SER A 435 5.99 22.01 -5.00
C SER A 435 6.98 22.81 -4.15
N GLU A 436 6.47 23.51 -3.12
CA GLU A 436 7.30 24.35 -2.25
C GLU A 436 8.42 23.58 -1.53
N PRO A 437 8.21 22.37 -0.97
CA PRO A 437 9.30 21.62 -0.35
C PRO A 437 10.44 21.32 -1.33
N ILE A 438 10.10 20.98 -2.57
CA ILE A 438 11.07 20.65 -3.62
C ILE A 438 11.78 21.92 -4.11
N LEU A 439 11.05 23.01 -4.30
CA LEU A 439 11.61 24.32 -4.66
C LEU A 439 12.53 24.87 -3.57
N ALA A 440 12.20 24.67 -2.29
CA ALA A 440 13.08 25.06 -1.20
C ALA A 440 14.38 24.23 -1.22
N ALA A 441 14.27 22.93 -1.49
CA ALA A 441 15.41 22.02 -1.59
C ALA A 441 16.33 22.32 -2.78
N THR A 442 15.82 22.90 -3.88
CA THR A 442 16.69 23.35 -5.00
C THR A 442 17.42 24.66 -4.71
N ARG A 443 16.92 25.46 -3.75
CA ARG A 443 17.50 26.76 -3.39
C ARG A 443 18.52 26.69 -2.26
N SER A 444 18.43 25.69 -1.38
CA SER A 444 19.26 25.60 -0.18
C SER A 444 19.57 24.16 0.21
N LEU A 445 20.85 23.91 0.51
CA LEU A 445 21.33 22.64 1.07
C LEU A 445 20.65 22.30 2.40
N GLU A 446 20.41 23.29 3.26
CA GLU A 446 19.77 23.07 4.56
C GLU A 446 18.30 22.65 4.39
N ALA A 447 17.59 23.29 3.44
CA ALA A 447 16.21 22.92 3.12
C ALA A 447 16.14 21.52 2.52
N PHE A 448 17.12 21.14 1.69
CA PHE A 448 17.27 19.79 1.17
C PHE A 448 17.46 18.76 2.30
N ASP A 449 18.43 18.99 3.20
CA ASP A 449 18.72 18.07 4.30
C ASP A 449 17.49 17.89 5.20
N LYS A 450 16.78 18.99 5.55
CA LYS A 450 15.53 18.95 6.33
C LYS A 450 14.45 18.12 5.63
N LEU A 451 14.27 18.31 4.32
CA LEU A 451 13.28 17.57 3.55
C LEU A 451 13.62 16.07 3.51
N TYR A 452 14.88 15.72 3.21
CA TYR A 452 15.35 14.34 3.12
C TYR A 452 15.18 13.61 4.45
N VAL A 453 15.61 14.21 5.56
CA VAL A 453 15.45 13.64 6.90
C VAL A 453 13.97 13.52 7.28
N SER A 454 13.16 14.56 7.02
CA SER A 454 11.73 14.55 7.35
C SER A 454 10.98 13.44 6.61
N VAL A 455 11.20 13.25 5.30
CA VAL A 455 10.49 12.21 4.54
C VAL A 455 10.98 10.81 4.92
N THR A 456 12.28 10.67 5.24
CA THR A 456 12.86 9.40 5.68
C THR A 456 12.32 8.98 7.04
N ASN A 457 12.24 9.91 8.01
CA ASN A 457 11.65 9.64 9.32
C ASN A 457 10.16 9.29 9.25
N ARG A 458 9.40 9.90 8.34
CA ARG A 458 8.00 9.50 8.09
C ARG A 458 7.92 8.06 7.57
N ALA A 459 8.78 7.68 6.62
CA ALA A 459 8.82 6.30 6.12
C ALA A 459 9.20 5.29 7.22
N ILE A 460 10.22 5.60 8.02
CA ILE A 460 10.64 4.80 9.19
C ILE A 460 9.46 4.58 10.14
N SER A 461 8.83 5.66 10.60
CA SER A 461 7.71 5.59 11.53
C SER A 461 6.56 4.73 11.01
N MET A 462 6.27 4.81 9.71
CA MET A 462 5.21 4.00 9.10
C MET A 462 5.61 2.53 8.96
N TYR A 463 6.87 2.21 8.64
CA TYR A 463 7.36 0.84 8.61
C TYR A 463 7.39 0.20 10.00
N ASP A 464 7.78 0.94 11.04
CA ASP A 464 7.74 0.46 12.43
C ASP A 464 6.31 0.15 12.86
N LYS A 465 5.37 1.08 12.61
CA LYS A 465 3.93 0.86 12.86
C LYS A 465 3.33 -0.27 12.00
N GLY A 466 3.96 -0.60 10.88
CA GLY A 466 3.58 -1.71 10.01
C GLY A 466 4.27 -3.03 10.33
N GLY A 467 5.10 -3.10 11.37
CA GLY A 467 5.87 -4.30 11.73
C GLY A 467 6.98 -4.66 10.74
N ARG A 468 7.35 -3.75 9.84
CA ARG A 468 8.36 -3.95 8.79
C ARG A 468 9.73 -3.39 9.19
N ARG A 469 10.22 -3.82 10.36
CA ARG A 469 11.46 -3.30 10.98
C ARG A 469 12.68 -3.29 10.05
N LYS A 470 12.83 -4.30 9.19
CA LYS A 470 13.97 -4.40 8.25
C LYS A 470 14.06 -3.21 7.29
N PHE A 471 12.91 -2.68 6.84
CA PHE A 471 12.86 -1.52 5.96
C PHE A 471 13.20 -0.23 6.73
N ALA A 472 12.72 -0.10 7.97
CA ALA A 472 13.10 1.01 8.85
C ALA A 472 14.62 1.06 9.11
N LEU A 473 15.24 -0.08 9.42
CA LEU A 473 16.69 -0.18 9.67
C LEU A 473 17.53 0.27 8.46
N LYS A 474 17.15 -0.14 7.26
CA LYS A 474 17.79 0.33 6.01
C LYS A 474 17.75 1.86 5.89
N LEU A 475 16.63 2.47 6.25
CA LEU A 475 16.44 3.92 6.15
C LEU A 475 17.24 4.68 7.23
N HIS A 476 17.39 4.13 8.43
CA HIS A 476 18.32 4.67 9.44
C HIS A 476 19.76 4.72 8.91
N GLY A 477 20.21 3.67 8.22
CA GLY A 477 21.53 3.65 7.57
C GLY A 477 21.71 4.75 6.50
N CYS A 478 20.64 5.16 5.81
CA CYS A 478 20.70 6.28 4.88
C CYS A 478 20.78 7.65 5.57
N ILE A 479 20.15 7.82 6.74
CA ILE A 479 20.30 9.04 7.55
C ILE A 479 21.73 9.14 8.07
N ALA A 480 22.28 8.04 8.60
CA ALA A 480 23.67 7.99 9.06
C ALA A 480 24.67 8.34 7.95
N ALA A 481 24.42 7.86 6.72
CA ALA A 481 25.24 8.20 5.55
C ALA A 481 25.16 9.70 5.20
N LEU A 482 23.99 10.34 5.39
CA LEU A 482 23.85 11.78 5.18
C LEU A 482 24.60 12.56 6.26
N ASP A 483 24.50 12.15 7.52
CA ASP A 483 25.22 12.79 8.62
C ASP A 483 26.73 12.70 8.43
N LEU A 484 27.24 11.55 7.98
CA LEU A 484 28.65 11.38 7.61
C LEU A 484 29.07 12.34 6.48
N LEU A 485 28.25 12.47 5.44
CA LEU A 485 28.49 13.41 4.33
C LEU A 485 28.54 14.88 4.79
N ARG A 486 27.87 15.21 5.90
CA ARG A 486 27.83 16.56 6.48
C ARG A 486 28.82 16.76 7.62
N ALA A 487 29.76 15.83 7.82
CA ALA A 487 30.73 15.82 8.92
C ALA A 487 30.07 15.86 10.33
N ARG A 488 28.84 15.34 10.46
CA ARG A 488 28.16 15.17 11.76
C ARG A 488 28.52 13.80 12.35
N ASN A 489 29.82 13.60 12.57
CA ASN A 489 30.40 12.28 12.84
C ASN A 489 29.82 11.63 14.10
N VAL A 490 29.52 12.41 15.15
CA VAL A 490 28.92 11.91 16.39
C VAL A 490 27.55 11.29 16.16
N ASN A 491 26.67 11.96 15.40
CA ASN A 491 25.32 11.46 15.11
C ASN A 491 25.37 10.23 14.19
N ALA A 492 26.27 10.25 13.21
CA ALA A 492 26.51 9.12 12.31
C ALA A 492 27.00 7.89 13.09
N ASN A 493 27.97 8.07 14.00
CA ASN A 493 28.50 6.99 14.84
C ASN A 493 27.42 6.40 15.74
N GLN A 494 26.63 7.23 16.45
CA GLN A 494 25.52 6.75 17.29
C GLN A 494 24.53 5.87 16.51
N THR A 495 24.19 6.27 15.29
CA THR A 495 23.27 5.49 14.45
C THR A 495 23.96 4.21 13.98
N TYR A 496 25.16 4.27 13.42
CA TYR A 496 25.88 3.10 12.92
C TYR A 496 26.21 2.08 14.00
N ALA A 497 26.58 2.49 15.21
CA ALA A 497 26.85 1.60 16.33
C ALA A 497 25.60 0.83 16.81
N SER A 498 24.41 1.43 16.66
CA SER A 498 23.15 0.80 17.08
C SER A 498 22.61 -0.27 16.12
N LEU A 499 22.99 -0.21 14.84
CA LEU A 499 22.42 -1.05 13.77
C LEU A 499 22.89 -2.52 13.75
N PRO A 500 24.17 -2.86 14.01
CA PRO A 500 24.72 -4.22 13.95
C PRO A 500 23.94 -5.25 14.77
N ALA A 501 23.53 -4.89 15.98
CA ALA A 501 22.76 -5.78 16.87
C ALA A 501 21.48 -6.31 16.20
N HIS A 502 20.88 -5.55 15.29
CA HIS A 502 19.67 -5.97 14.57
C HIS A 502 19.95 -6.93 13.40
N TYR A 503 21.19 -7.00 12.91
CA TYR A 503 21.59 -7.87 11.82
C TYR A 503 22.20 -9.19 12.31
N ALA A 504 22.92 -9.15 13.44
CA ALA A 504 23.56 -10.31 14.06
C ALA A 504 22.58 -11.45 14.36
N HIS A 505 21.39 -11.13 14.89
CA HIS A 505 20.34 -12.11 15.20
C HIS A 505 19.75 -12.83 13.96
N HIS A 506 19.99 -12.31 12.76
CA HIS A 506 19.37 -12.79 11.52
C HIS A 506 20.38 -13.34 10.50
N SER A 507 21.63 -13.56 10.92
CA SER A 507 22.69 -14.11 10.07
C SER A 507 22.95 -13.27 8.81
N TRP A 508 22.75 -11.95 8.88
CA TRP A 508 23.06 -11.00 7.82
C TRP A 508 24.45 -10.43 7.99
N THR A 509 25.44 -11.32 8.07
CA THR A 509 26.83 -11.02 8.43
C THR A 509 27.46 -9.96 7.52
N GLY A 510 27.15 -9.93 6.22
CA GLY A 510 27.69 -8.89 5.31
C GLY A 510 27.18 -7.47 5.63
N LEU A 511 25.90 -7.34 6.01
CA LEU A 511 25.35 -6.03 6.41
C LEU A 511 25.81 -5.64 7.80
N GLU A 512 25.88 -6.60 8.73
CA GLU A 512 26.46 -6.40 10.06
C GLU A 512 27.88 -5.84 9.95
N ALA A 513 28.74 -6.51 9.17
CA ALA A 513 30.12 -6.11 9.00
C ALA A 513 30.25 -4.73 8.31
N PHE A 514 29.40 -4.42 7.33
CA PHE A 514 29.38 -3.08 6.74
C PHE A 514 29.01 -1.99 7.74
N MET A 515 28.02 -2.24 8.61
CA MET A 515 27.62 -1.25 9.62
C MET A 515 28.69 -1.08 10.69
N LEU A 516 29.34 -2.17 11.11
CA LEU A 516 30.48 -2.14 12.05
C LEU A 516 31.67 -1.39 11.45
N LEU A 517 31.98 -1.63 10.17
CA LEU A 517 32.99 -0.90 9.43
C LEU A 517 32.71 0.62 9.48
N ARG A 518 31.48 1.03 9.16
CA ARG A 518 31.09 2.44 9.22
C ARG A 518 31.13 3.01 10.64
N ALA A 519 30.72 2.25 11.65
CA ALA A 519 30.83 2.68 13.04
C ALA A 519 32.29 2.98 13.41
N MET A 520 33.21 2.06 13.12
CA MET A 520 34.65 2.26 13.38
C MET A 520 35.23 3.46 12.61
N GLU A 521 34.93 3.61 11.32
CA GLU A 521 35.41 4.74 10.51
C GLU A 521 34.91 6.08 11.06
N THR A 522 33.61 6.17 11.38
CA THR A 522 33.01 7.41 11.91
C THR A 522 33.50 7.74 13.31
N HIS A 523 33.79 6.73 14.13
CA HIS A 523 34.41 6.90 15.45
C HIS A 523 35.81 7.52 15.34
N THR A 524 36.67 6.99 14.46
CA THR A 524 38.01 7.54 14.21
C THR A 524 37.93 8.96 13.64
N GLN A 525 36.99 9.23 12.71
CA GLN A 525 36.78 10.57 12.14
C GLN A 525 36.15 11.57 13.12
N ALA A 526 35.53 11.11 14.20
CA ALA A 526 35.02 11.97 15.26
C ALA A 526 36.12 12.40 16.26
N GLU A 527 37.39 12.02 16.03
CA GLU A 527 38.52 12.24 16.94
C GLU A 527 38.26 11.72 18.37
N GLN A 528 37.38 10.72 18.49
CA GLN A 528 37.13 10.03 19.75
C GLN A 528 38.31 9.08 20.03
N ALA A 529 38.83 9.11 21.26
CA ALA A 529 39.82 8.13 21.71
C ALA A 529 39.25 6.72 21.52
N LYS A 530 40.04 5.78 20.99
CA LYS A 530 39.60 4.40 20.75
C LYS A 530 39.21 3.76 22.07
N ASP A 531 37.93 3.84 22.39
CA ASP A 531 37.37 3.43 23.66
C ASP A 531 36.88 1.97 23.58
N ARG A 532 36.29 1.50 24.67
CA ARG A 532 35.68 0.17 24.75
C ARG A 532 34.65 -0.08 23.65
N ALA A 533 33.88 0.94 23.25
CA ALA A 533 32.85 0.79 22.21
C ALA A 533 33.48 0.57 20.83
N TRP A 534 34.61 1.22 20.55
CA TRP A 534 35.40 0.95 19.34
C TRP A 534 35.95 -0.47 19.34
N ALA A 535 36.51 -0.93 20.47
CA ALA A 535 37.06 -2.29 20.60
C ALA A 535 35.98 -3.37 20.39
N GLU A 536 34.79 -3.19 20.96
CA GLU A 536 33.65 -4.09 20.76
C GLU A 536 33.20 -4.13 19.28
N ALA A 537 33.19 -2.99 18.60
CA ALA A 537 32.87 -2.92 17.18
C ALA A 537 33.94 -3.61 16.31
N ALA A 538 35.23 -3.45 16.65
CA ALA A 538 36.35 -4.10 15.97
C ALA A 538 36.31 -5.63 16.12
N LEU A 539 36.09 -6.13 17.33
CA LEU A 539 35.91 -7.56 17.59
C LEU A 539 34.71 -8.13 16.82
N GLY A 540 33.57 -7.43 16.84
CA GLY A 540 32.39 -7.81 16.05
C GLY A 540 32.68 -7.86 14.55
N PHE A 541 33.45 -6.89 14.03
CA PHE A 541 33.83 -6.84 12.62
C PHE A 541 34.73 -8.02 12.24
N LEU A 542 35.75 -8.33 13.05
CA LEU A 542 36.65 -9.46 12.82
C LEU A 542 35.89 -10.79 12.85
N ARG A 543 34.95 -10.97 13.78
CA ARG A 543 34.05 -12.15 13.80
C ARG A 543 33.26 -12.27 12.50
N ALA A 544 32.62 -11.18 12.06
CA ALA A 544 31.81 -11.18 10.86
C ALA A 544 32.67 -11.40 9.59
N TYR A 545 33.87 -10.83 9.55
CA TYR A 545 34.86 -11.03 8.50
C TYR A 545 35.25 -12.50 8.36
N VAL A 546 35.62 -13.17 9.46
CA VAL A 546 35.95 -14.61 9.44
C VAL A 546 34.77 -15.46 8.99
N SER A 547 33.56 -15.14 9.47
CA SER A 547 32.34 -15.88 9.13
C SER A 547 31.95 -15.80 7.65
N LEU A 548 32.29 -14.71 6.96
CA LEU A 548 32.03 -14.53 5.53
C LEU A 548 33.08 -15.20 4.63
N GLY A 549 34.25 -15.52 5.18
CA GLY A 549 35.39 -16.05 4.46
C GLY A 549 36.03 -15.03 3.49
N ALA A 550 37.08 -15.45 2.78
CA ALA A 550 37.84 -14.62 1.83
C ALA A 550 37.04 -14.14 0.58
N GLN A 551 35.71 -14.21 0.61
CA GLN A 551 34.84 -13.63 -0.41
C GLN A 551 34.72 -12.11 -0.21
N GLY A 552 35.76 -11.38 -0.65
CA GLY A 552 35.68 -10.01 -1.17
C GLY A 552 34.89 -9.00 -0.35
N MET A 553 35.06 -9.01 0.97
CA MET A 553 34.40 -8.09 1.90
C MET A 553 34.84 -6.65 1.69
N LEU A 554 36.14 -6.39 1.51
CA LEU A 554 36.66 -5.02 1.40
C LEU A 554 36.71 -4.53 -0.05
N GLY A 555 36.89 -5.44 -1.02
CA GLY A 555 36.80 -5.11 -2.45
C GLY A 555 35.46 -4.47 -2.87
N GLY A 556 34.36 -4.77 -2.18
CA GLY A 556 33.05 -4.13 -2.38
C GLY A 556 32.77 -2.91 -1.50
N LEU A 557 33.44 -2.79 -0.35
CA LEU A 557 33.15 -1.78 0.68
C LEU A 557 34.11 -0.57 0.64
N ALA A 558 35.36 -0.78 0.19
CA ALA A 558 36.39 0.25 0.05
C ALA A 558 37.31 -0.06 -1.16
N PRO A 559 36.91 0.34 -2.38
CA PRO A 559 37.64 -0.01 -3.61
C PRO A 559 39.08 0.55 -3.58
N GLY A 560 40.07 -0.33 -3.77
CA GLY A 560 41.49 0.00 -3.79
C GLY A 560 42.22 -0.14 -2.45
N THR A 561 41.56 -0.65 -1.41
CA THR A 561 42.18 -0.93 -0.11
C THR A 561 42.68 -2.37 -0.08
N ASP A 562 43.94 -2.57 0.30
CA ASP A 562 44.46 -3.91 0.55
C ASP A 562 43.74 -4.50 1.78
N GLU A 563 43.14 -5.68 1.61
CA GLU A 563 42.35 -6.33 2.65
C GLU A 563 43.22 -6.70 3.85
N ALA A 564 44.45 -7.16 3.60
CA ALA A 564 45.40 -7.53 4.64
C ALA A 564 45.86 -6.31 5.45
N GLU A 565 46.19 -5.22 4.77
CA GLU A 565 46.60 -3.96 5.40
C GLU A 565 45.48 -3.34 6.25
N TYR A 566 44.23 -3.45 5.79
CA TYR A 566 43.09 -2.95 6.55
C TYR A 566 42.85 -3.76 7.82
N VAL A 567 42.83 -5.10 7.72
CA VAL A 567 42.64 -5.96 8.89
C VAL A 567 43.79 -5.79 9.90
N ALA A 568 45.04 -5.67 9.42
CA ALA A 568 46.20 -5.37 10.27
C ALA A 568 46.02 -4.05 11.05
N ARG A 569 45.49 -3.00 10.41
CA ARG A 569 45.17 -1.72 11.08
C ARG A 569 44.08 -1.85 12.14
N VAL A 570 43.07 -2.68 11.90
CA VAL A 570 42.01 -2.95 12.89
C VAL A 570 42.60 -3.69 14.10
N VAL A 571 43.43 -4.71 13.88
CA VAL A 571 44.11 -5.46 14.96
C VAL A 571 45.05 -4.56 15.76
N ALA A 572 45.86 -3.73 15.10
CA ALA A 572 46.72 -2.76 15.77
C ALA A 572 45.92 -1.74 16.59
N GLY A 573 44.79 -1.27 16.04
CA GLY A 573 43.89 -0.37 16.76
C GLY A 573 43.19 -1.03 17.96
N LEU A 574 42.95 -2.34 17.91
CA LEU A 574 42.40 -3.08 19.04
C LEU A 574 43.43 -3.16 20.18
N ARG A 575 44.72 -3.39 19.87
CA ARG A 575 45.80 -3.36 20.86
C ARG A 575 45.91 -1.99 21.54
N GLU A 576 45.79 -0.90 20.78
CA GLU A 576 45.77 0.47 21.31
C GLU A 576 44.54 0.71 22.22
N ALA A 577 43.34 0.36 21.75
CA ALA A 577 42.10 0.56 22.49
C ALA A 577 42.05 -0.23 23.81
N CYS A 578 42.61 -1.45 23.82
CA CYS A 578 42.70 -2.30 25.00
C CYS A 578 43.84 -1.89 25.94
N GLY A 579 44.93 -1.31 25.41
CA GLY A 579 46.06 -0.84 26.24
C GLY A 579 45.68 0.28 27.20
N ASP A 580 44.70 1.11 26.82
CA ASP A 580 44.15 2.20 27.64
C ASP A 580 42.92 1.78 28.46
N ALA A 581 42.51 0.51 28.44
CA ALA A 581 41.29 0.04 29.11
C ALA A 581 41.50 -0.13 30.63
N GLU A 582 40.54 0.34 31.44
CA GLU A 582 40.58 0.23 32.91
C GLU A 582 40.37 -1.22 33.43
N SER A 583 39.88 -2.12 32.58
CA SER A 583 39.50 -3.49 32.96
C SER A 583 39.69 -4.46 31.80
N ASP A 584 40.12 -5.68 32.11
CA ASP A 584 40.21 -6.77 31.13
C ASP A 584 38.83 -7.10 30.52
N VAL A 585 38.84 -7.41 29.22
CA VAL A 585 37.65 -7.81 28.46
C VAL A 585 37.85 -9.23 27.96
N ALA A 586 37.21 -10.21 28.61
CA ALA A 586 37.21 -11.59 28.16
C ALA A 586 36.33 -11.76 26.90
N VAL A 587 36.90 -12.36 25.86
CA VAL A 587 36.21 -12.67 24.59
C VAL A 587 36.31 -14.16 24.35
N LEU A 588 35.19 -14.86 24.59
CA LEU A 588 35.15 -16.32 24.48
C LEU A 588 35.01 -16.74 23.00
N ASP A 589 35.76 -17.79 22.62
CA ASP A 589 35.64 -18.51 21.34
C ASP A 589 35.62 -17.62 20.08
N HIS A 590 36.50 -16.61 20.01
CA HIS A 590 36.56 -15.74 18.85
C HIS A 590 37.08 -16.50 17.60
N PRO A 591 36.33 -16.53 16.48
CA PRO A 591 36.65 -17.42 15.34
C PRO A 591 37.92 -17.06 14.57
N ALA A 592 38.53 -15.90 14.86
CA ALA A 592 39.81 -15.49 14.28
C ALA A 592 40.98 -16.42 14.67
N LEU A 593 40.89 -17.03 15.86
CA LEU A 593 41.90 -17.95 16.38
C LEU A 593 41.25 -19.31 16.64
N VAL A 594 41.80 -20.36 16.06
CA VAL A 594 41.33 -21.73 16.28
C VAL A 594 42.48 -22.52 16.91
N SER A 595 42.32 -22.95 18.15
CA SER A 595 43.32 -23.73 18.87
C SER A 595 42.96 -25.21 18.93
N SER A 596 43.95 -26.08 18.72
CA SER A 596 43.84 -27.52 18.94
C SER A 596 45.13 -28.07 19.53
N ILE A 597 45.02 -29.02 20.45
CA ILE A 597 46.20 -29.70 21.01
C ILE A 597 46.75 -30.65 19.93
N GLN A 598 48.04 -30.52 19.63
CA GLN A 598 48.67 -31.29 18.54
C GLN A 598 48.93 -32.74 18.98
N ASP A 599 49.46 -32.93 20.19
CA ASP A 599 49.82 -34.23 20.73
C ASP A 599 49.01 -34.55 22.00
N THR A 600 48.50 -35.78 22.09
CA THR A 600 47.74 -36.27 23.26
C THR A 600 48.63 -36.60 24.47
N THR A 601 49.93 -36.34 24.38
CA THR A 601 50.90 -36.60 25.47
C THR A 601 51.82 -35.40 25.62
N ALA A 602 51.93 -34.89 26.85
CA ALA A 602 52.91 -33.85 27.17
C ALA A 602 54.33 -34.42 27.08
N ARG A 603 55.25 -33.71 26.42
CA ARG A 603 56.65 -34.09 26.28
C ARG A 603 57.40 -33.69 27.54
N GLN A 604 58.11 -34.61 28.20
CA GLN A 604 58.91 -34.26 29.37
C GLN A 604 60.10 -33.39 28.95
N ALA A 605 60.41 -32.34 29.72
CA ALA A 605 61.59 -31.52 29.49
C ALA A 605 62.85 -32.36 29.81
N GLU A 606 63.83 -32.36 28.89
CA GLU A 606 65.09 -33.11 29.08
C GLU A 606 66.07 -32.36 30.00
N ASP A 607 65.98 -31.02 30.01
CA ASP A 607 66.95 -30.13 30.66
C ASP A 607 66.45 -29.48 31.96
N GLU A 608 65.14 -29.55 32.25
CA GLU A 608 64.51 -28.94 33.44
C GLU A 608 63.38 -29.81 34.02
N ASP A 609 63.03 -29.59 35.28
CA ASP A 609 61.88 -30.23 35.94
C ASP A 609 60.56 -29.63 35.39
N GLY A 610 59.92 -30.33 34.44
CA GLY A 610 58.65 -29.91 33.87
C GLY A 610 58.21 -30.69 32.64
N SER A 611 57.11 -30.25 32.02
CA SER A 611 56.58 -30.84 30.79
C SER A 611 56.16 -29.76 29.79
N TYR A 612 56.27 -30.10 28.50
CA TYR A 612 55.89 -29.29 27.36
C TYR A 612 54.60 -29.81 26.73
N LEU A 613 53.71 -28.89 26.38
CA LEU A 613 52.49 -29.16 25.62
C LEU A 613 52.54 -28.39 24.30
N ASP A 614 52.47 -29.10 23.18
CA ASP A 614 52.46 -28.47 21.87
C ASP A 614 51.02 -28.12 21.45
N LEU A 615 50.75 -26.82 21.37
CA LEU A 615 49.47 -26.26 20.95
C LEU A 615 49.57 -25.79 19.51
N LEU A 616 48.62 -26.22 18.67
CA LEU A 616 48.42 -25.69 17.33
C LEU A 616 47.41 -24.54 17.41
N VAL A 617 47.86 -23.31 17.17
CA VAL A 617 46.99 -22.13 17.06
C VAL A 617 46.94 -21.68 15.61
N ARG A 618 45.77 -21.77 15.00
CA ARG A 618 45.53 -21.31 13.64
C ARG A 618 45.01 -19.87 13.64
N ASN A 619 45.80 -18.94 13.12
CA ASN A 619 45.40 -17.57 12.83
C ASN A 619 44.69 -17.52 11.46
N VAL A 620 43.39 -17.22 11.48
CA VAL A 620 42.55 -17.15 10.27
C VAL A 620 42.61 -15.77 9.61
N LEU A 621 43.14 -14.76 10.29
CA LEU A 621 43.25 -13.40 9.75
C LEU A 621 44.42 -13.28 8.77
N PRO A 622 44.34 -12.39 7.76
CA PRO A 622 45.38 -12.17 6.76
C PRO A 622 46.54 -11.29 7.27
N CYS A 623 46.77 -11.24 8.58
CA CYS A 623 47.81 -10.42 9.20
C CYS A 623 48.35 -11.10 10.46
N ASP A 624 49.58 -10.73 10.82
CA ASP A 624 50.22 -11.22 12.05
C ASP A 624 49.58 -10.57 13.28
N ILE A 625 49.45 -11.35 14.35
CA ILE A 625 48.85 -10.90 15.61
C ILE A 625 49.89 -11.04 16.71
N ALA A 626 50.28 -9.92 17.32
CA ALA A 626 51.12 -9.93 18.52
C ALA A 626 50.25 -10.24 19.75
N ILE A 627 50.67 -11.21 20.54
CA ILE A 627 50.01 -11.64 21.77
C ILE A 627 51.03 -11.67 22.92
N ASP A 628 50.61 -11.30 24.12
CA ASP A 628 51.53 -11.22 25.25
C ASP A 628 51.82 -12.61 25.85
N ARG A 629 50.82 -13.49 25.89
CA ARG A 629 50.94 -14.85 26.46
C ARG A 629 49.83 -15.78 25.97
N VAL A 630 50.15 -17.06 25.82
CA VAL A 630 49.17 -18.15 25.68
C VAL A 630 49.16 -18.97 26.96
N VAL A 631 47.97 -19.25 27.48
CA VAL A 631 47.78 -20.06 28.70
C VAL A 631 46.77 -21.17 28.40
N VAL A 632 47.11 -22.40 28.76
CA VAL A 632 46.23 -23.57 28.69
C VAL A 632 46.08 -24.15 30.08
N HIS A 633 44.85 -24.19 30.57
CA HIS A 633 44.50 -24.83 31.83
C HIS A 633 44.03 -26.27 31.58
N VAL A 634 44.80 -27.24 32.04
CA VAL A 634 44.45 -28.67 31.98
C VAL A 634 43.96 -29.11 33.33
N SER A 635 42.73 -29.63 33.41
CA SER A 635 42.17 -30.18 34.65
C SER A 635 42.17 -31.71 34.60
N GLY A 636 42.83 -32.36 35.56
CA GLY A 636 42.85 -33.81 35.72
C GLY A 636 41.54 -34.35 36.33
N SER A 637 41.28 -35.65 36.14
CA SER A 637 40.12 -36.34 36.70
C SER A 637 40.12 -36.43 38.24
N ASP A 638 41.27 -36.16 38.85
CA ASP A 638 41.52 -36.06 40.28
C ASP A 638 41.30 -34.64 40.84
N GLY A 639 40.90 -33.68 40.00
CA GLY A 639 40.63 -32.29 40.37
C GLY A 639 41.88 -31.40 40.43
N ARG A 640 43.06 -31.91 40.03
CA ARG A 640 44.28 -31.09 39.92
C ARG A 640 44.22 -30.22 38.65
N GLN A 641 44.72 -28.99 38.74
CA GLN A 641 44.82 -28.07 37.60
C GLN A 641 46.28 -27.80 37.30
N PHE A 642 46.64 -27.92 36.03
CA PHE A 642 47.96 -27.59 35.50
C PHE A 642 47.83 -26.42 34.56
N GLU A 643 48.71 -25.43 34.71
CA GLU A 643 48.78 -24.26 33.85
C GLU A 643 50.01 -24.39 32.95
N TYR A 644 49.78 -24.51 31.64
CA TYR A 644 50.82 -24.49 30.63
C TYR A 644 50.85 -23.10 30.02
N SER A 645 51.99 -22.41 30.11
CA SER A 645 52.16 -21.05 29.58
C SER A 645 53.29 -20.98 28.56
N SER A 646 53.15 -20.08 27.59
CA SER A 646 54.25 -19.74 26.68
C SER A 646 55.28 -18.81 27.33
N GLU A 647 56.47 -18.73 26.73
CA GLU A 647 57.42 -17.63 26.97
C GLU A 647 56.81 -16.28 26.49
N GLU A 648 57.44 -15.15 26.88
CA GLU A 648 56.93 -13.79 26.65
C GLU A 648 56.75 -13.43 25.16
N GLU A 649 55.94 -12.39 24.91
CA GLU A 649 55.48 -11.81 23.63
C GLU A 649 55.70 -12.68 22.36
N LEU A 650 54.63 -13.31 21.91
CA LEU A 650 54.59 -14.13 20.70
C LEU A 650 53.95 -13.36 19.54
N THR A 651 54.33 -13.72 18.31
CA THR A 651 53.66 -13.26 17.09
C THR A 651 53.06 -14.45 16.34
N LEU A 652 51.73 -14.47 16.24
CA LEU A 652 51.00 -15.47 15.47
C LEU A 652 50.98 -15.09 14.00
N VAL A 653 51.73 -15.82 13.16
CA VAL A 653 51.71 -15.63 11.71
C VAL A 653 50.42 -16.16 11.10
N GLN A 654 50.03 -15.65 9.94
CA GLN A 654 48.87 -16.18 9.21
C GLN A 654 48.99 -17.70 8.98
N GLY A 655 47.93 -18.45 9.31
CA GLY A 655 47.90 -19.91 9.18
C GLY A 655 48.20 -20.63 10.48
N ASP A 656 48.82 -21.80 10.38
CA ASP A 656 49.03 -22.71 11.50
C ASP A 656 50.33 -22.34 12.27
N ASN A 657 50.22 -22.10 13.59
CA ASN A 657 51.34 -21.79 14.48
C ASN A 657 51.48 -22.91 15.52
N THR A 658 52.65 -23.52 15.62
CA THR A 658 52.96 -24.49 16.69
C THR A 658 53.64 -23.75 17.84
N ILE A 659 53.02 -23.78 19.02
CA ILE A 659 53.52 -23.12 20.24
C ILE A 659 53.75 -24.20 21.29
N SER A 660 55.00 -24.32 21.74
CA SER A 660 55.35 -25.19 22.87
C SER A 660 55.13 -24.42 24.18
N LEU A 661 54.21 -24.91 25.01
CA LEU A 661 53.87 -24.33 26.31
C LEU A 661 54.56 -25.14 27.41
N PHE A 662 55.13 -24.47 28.40
CA PHE A 662 55.85 -25.12 29.50
C PHE A 662 55.02 -25.12 30.79
N CYS A 663 55.08 -26.22 31.53
CA CYS A 663 54.56 -26.36 32.89
C CYS A 663 55.68 -26.87 33.80
N PRO A 664 56.05 -26.14 34.88
CA PRO A 664 57.16 -26.51 35.78
C PRO A 664 56.81 -27.67 36.74
N VAL A 665 55.75 -28.43 36.47
CA VAL A 665 55.31 -29.56 37.30
C VAL A 665 55.74 -30.88 36.66
N SER A 666 56.64 -31.60 37.33
CA SER A 666 57.24 -32.86 36.88
C SER A 666 56.29 -34.07 37.02
N GLU A 667 55.22 -34.14 36.22
CA GLU A 667 54.39 -35.36 36.06
C GLU A 667 54.03 -35.60 34.59
N VAL A 668 54.09 -36.86 34.12
CA VAL A 668 53.71 -37.24 32.75
C VAL A 668 52.19 -37.38 32.67
N LEU A 669 51.54 -36.53 31.87
CA LEU A 669 50.09 -36.54 31.67
C LEU A 669 49.71 -37.16 30.32
N LEU A 670 48.79 -38.12 30.36
CA LEU A 670 48.07 -38.64 29.19
C LEU A 670 46.78 -37.83 29.03
N LEU A 671 46.61 -37.15 27.90
CA LEU A 671 45.40 -36.39 27.59
C LEU A 671 44.39 -37.32 26.92
N ASP A 672 43.17 -37.38 27.48
CA ASP A 672 42.05 -38.12 26.87
C ASP A 672 41.48 -37.33 25.67
N PRO A 673 41.33 -37.91 24.47
CA PRO A 673 40.93 -37.20 23.26
C PRO A 673 39.43 -36.83 23.18
N PHE A 674 38.68 -36.85 24.30
CA PHE A 674 37.25 -36.55 24.34
C PHE A 674 36.91 -35.42 25.32
N SER A 675 37.25 -34.19 24.94
CA SER A 675 36.61 -32.98 25.46
C SER A 675 36.28 -31.97 24.35
N SER A 676 36.11 -32.44 23.11
CA SER A 676 35.39 -31.70 22.08
C SER A 676 33.90 -32.04 22.14
N LEU A 677 33.09 -31.17 22.76
CA LEU A 677 31.63 -31.20 22.57
C LEU A 677 31.07 -29.77 22.66
N PRO A 678 29.97 -29.41 21.98
CA PRO A 678 29.26 -30.07 20.87
C PRO A 678 28.95 -29.13 19.67
N PHE A 679 28.75 -29.70 18.48
CA PHE A 679 27.94 -29.05 17.44
C PHE A 679 26.45 -29.04 17.89
N PRO A 680 25.67 -27.97 17.64
CA PRO A 680 24.29 -27.89 18.09
C PRO A 680 23.34 -28.63 17.15
N GLU A 681 22.72 -29.71 17.64
CA GLU A 681 21.34 -30.04 17.28
C GLU A 681 20.42 -29.74 18.48
N SER A 682 19.18 -29.41 18.13
CA SER A 682 18.18 -28.69 18.93
C SER A 682 17.84 -29.25 20.33
N SER A 683 17.57 -28.30 21.22
CA SER A 683 16.61 -28.32 22.36
C SER A 683 17.16 -28.47 23.80
N ALA A 684 17.08 -27.34 24.52
CA ALA A 684 16.72 -27.18 25.94
C ALA A 684 17.58 -27.84 27.05
N ARG A 685 18.49 -27.06 27.67
CA ARG A 685 18.37 -26.47 29.04
C ARG A 685 19.73 -25.92 29.52
N ARG A 686 19.68 -24.80 30.24
CA ARG A 686 20.78 -24.06 30.87
C ARG A 686 21.61 -24.90 31.84
N THR A 687 22.94 -24.72 31.83
CA THR A 687 23.79 -24.27 32.96
C THR A 687 25.22 -24.07 32.45
N GLY A 688 25.87 -22.97 32.85
CA GLY A 688 27.11 -22.48 32.23
C GLY A 688 28.42 -22.97 32.83
N SER A 689 29.49 -22.73 32.08
CA SER A 689 30.89 -22.55 32.51
C SER A 689 31.66 -21.99 31.30
N GLY A 690 32.17 -20.77 31.42
CA GLY A 690 32.96 -20.11 30.38
C GLY A 690 34.45 -20.51 30.45
N ILE A 691 35.13 -20.35 29.32
CA ILE A 691 36.59 -20.37 29.18
C ILE A 691 36.96 -18.95 28.75
N GLU A 692 37.68 -18.20 29.59
CA GLU A 692 38.11 -16.80 29.36
C GLU A 692 39.17 -16.66 28.26
#